data_AF-A0A5C3E935-F1
#
_entry.id   AF-A0A5C3E935-F1
#
_cell.length_a   1.000
_cell.length_b   1.000
_cell.length_c   1.000
_cell.angle_alpha   90.00
_cell.angle_beta   90.00
_cell.angle_gamma   90.00
#
_symmetry.space_group_name_H-M   'P 1'
#
loop_
_entity.id
_entity.type
_entity.pdbx_description
1 polymer ?
#
loop_
_entity_poly.entity_id
_entity_poly.type
_entity_poly.pdbx_seq_one_letter_code
_entity_poly.pdbx_strand_id
1 'polypeptide(L)'
;MSAELTDAQDAQIKQEAAPEQGVETIASTNAEATNGDADADADADADADAEADADADEDDGVTTPPLDVKPETEDVAQPAQASKAAEAPQQEQQSSDPQPLQTSSSSTQPLQPHKYMSVEQRRQLFEERIRIEPRDGEAWLALIEEAQSREDMEATRALYDRFFKVFPNQGRQWLAYLDLELAHSNFAQVEAIFTRCLRTTPSVDLWKFYLSYTRRVNPLPPSTGAEDDGPREQARRVLEGAYEFALRFIGSDKDSGQIWTDYIALIKEREARGGWKEGQKMDDLRRVYQRAVSVPLSNIEAIWKDYDSYENGLNKLTAKKFLAERSPAYMTARRVLRDLKAYYDHLAKPLLPRVPVWTSSALPGDAGEDPTQWQRERQQVEAWTEYLKWEESNPLLLEDAAALQARITSAYRKATMYLRFYPEVWYLASRYLISTSRQDEAATWLKNGMEACTGSFLLHFAYVELAEARKATTDCAGVFDGLLNHIHAQIDARQAKLQQDLKNVDTEAEMAKAQAASRRANEGDGDVDVDGEERERERKAGEQLQARKHALSAEANPEIEGLKEASSLVWIKYMHFLRRTEGIRPARSVFSRARKSPHCTWQIFEASALMEYHCSKEPVVATKVFELALKTFGNDEAFVVRYLDFLISMNDDSNARALFERVIGTFTPERARPIWDRWAKYEYNFGDSVAIQKLESRLAETYPEEQAIKRFVARNSYMDLDLVGPRDLGVQPMIVGGSAADRAVEAAKEGTSDEGPRRRTMQEMKRLAADSAQDDTFGNWARPGVASAAAASLGGGPPTKKFKRDSASPAPSSGGAGGGFGKGPAPPSSQAASQTATEYPDAVLVFMEMLPSANLFDGPVFKPEDIMDCLRSANVPMPGMGGRRPAPPGQQYGGGGGAGRGRFMR
;
A
#
# COMPACT_ATOMS: atom_id res chain seq x y z
N MET A 1 14.68 22.23 47.00
CA MET A 1 15.21 23.51 47.50
C MET A 1 14.40 24.60 46.83
N SER A 2 13.65 25.44 47.55
CA SER A 2 13.39 25.48 49.01
C SER A 2 12.04 26.18 49.28
N ALA A 3 11.56 26.12 50.52
CA ALA A 3 10.23 26.56 51.00
C ALA A 3 9.04 25.76 50.41
N GLU A 4 7.97 25.46 51.15
CA GLU A 4 7.75 25.17 52.59
C GLU A 4 6.35 24.52 52.62
N LEU A 5 6.19 23.25 52.99
CA LEU A 5 6.04 22.73 54.34
C LEU A 5 4.82 23.25 55.12
N THR A 6 3.80 22.38 55.11
CA THR A 6 2.97 21.96 56.26
C THR A 6 2.27 23.00 57.15
N ASP A 7 0.94 22.86 57.25
CA ASP A 7 0.32 22.46 58.52
C ASP A 7 -0.99 21.70 58.27
N ALA A 8 -1.14 20.50 58.85
CA ALA A 8 -2.33 19.65 58.70
C ALA A 8 -2.40 18.50 59.73
N GLN A 9 -2.72 18.81 61.00
CA GLN A 9 -3.30 17.84 61.95
C GLN A 9 -3.74 18.54 63.25
N ASP A 10 -5.05 18.59 63.52
CA ASP A 10 -5.58 18.34 64.87
C ASP A 10 -7.11 18.08 64.88
N ALA A 11 -7.63 17.64 66.04
CA ALA A 11 -9.05 17.61 66.45
C ALA A 11 -10.05 16.78 65.62
N GLN A 12 -10.07 15.47 65.90
CA GLN A 12 -11.25 14.60 65.73
C GLN A 12 -12.18 14.73 66.97
N ILE A 13 -13.51 14.55 66.85
CA ILE A 13 -14.48 13.93 67.82
C ILE A 13 -15.95 14.36 67.61
N LYS A 14 -16.83 13.38 67.29
CA LYS A 14 -18.28 13.18 67.69
C LYS A 14 -19.32 14.33 67.55
N GLN A 15 -20.65 14.10 67.46
CA GLN A 15 -21.51 12.89 67.43
C GLN A 15 -22.84 13.19 66.67
N GLU A 16 -23.58 12.14 66.30
CA GLU A 16 -25.06 12.06 66.13
C GLU A 16 -25.89 13.23 65.54
N ALA A 17 -26.55 12.99 64.40
CA ALA A 17 -28.01 12.78 64.35
C ALA A 17 -28.51 12.35 62.95
N ALA A 18 -29.61 11.59 62.91
CA ALA A 18 -30.39 11.17 61.73
C ALA A 18 -31.74 10.60 62.23
N PRO A 19 -32.69 10.20 61.37
CA PRO A 19 -33.20 10.77 60.11
C PRO A 19 -34.72 11.05 60.18
N GLU A 20 -35.36 11.56 59.11
CA GLU A 20 -36.80 11.39 58.73
C GLU A 20 -37.11 12.23 57.47
N GLN A 21 -38.19 12.07 56.67
CA GLN A 21 -38.98 10.95 56.12
C GLN A 21 -39.94 11.54 55.04
N GLY A 22 -40.60 10.73 54.19
CA GLY A 22 -41.59 11.19 53.18
C GLY A 22 -40.98 11.51 51.81
N VAL A 23 -41.20 10.82 50.67
CA VAL A 23 -42.24 9.86 50.17
C VAL A 23 -43.47 10.53 49.51
N GLU A 24 -43.54 10.39 48.17
CA GLU A 24 -44.74 10.46 47.29
C GLU A 24 -45.46 11.84 47.13
N THR A 25 -46.29 12.12 46.11
CA THR A 25 -46.86 11.27 45.03
C THR A 25 -47.04 12.00 43.66
N ILE A 26 -47.15 11.18 42.62
CA ILE A 26 -47.64 11.35 41.23
C ILE A 26 -48.86 12.30 41.02
N ALA A 27 -48.91 13.06 39.92
CA ALA A 27 -50.11 13.30 39.09
C ALA A 27 -49.81 13.99 37.72
N SER A 28 -50.60 13.68 36.68
CA SER A 28 -50.60 14.35 35.36
C SER A 28 -52.03 14.54 34.84
N THR A 29 -52.39 15.75 34.33
CA THR A 29 -53.62 16.13 33.59
C THR A 29 -53.59 17.65 33.32
N ASN A 30 -54.27 18.26 32.34
CA ASN A 30 -54.75 17.81 31.02
C ASN A 30 -54.89 19.05 30.07
N ALA A 31 -55.28 18.85 28.81
CA ALA A 31 -55.43 19.91 27.79
C ALA A 31 -56.67 20.82 27.94
N GLU A 32 -56.67 21.98 27.26
CA GLU A 32 -57.70 22.34 26.25
C GLU A 32 -57.28 23.56 25.37
N ALA A 33 -58.09 23.96 24.38
CA ALA A 33 -57.68 24.82 23.25
C ALA A 33 -58.74 25.82 22.75
N THR A 34 -58.29 26.88 22.06
CA THR A 34 -59.06 27.85 21.21
C THR A 34 -58.08 28.75 20.45
N ASN A 35 -58.42 29.50 19.38
CA ASN A 35 -59.21 29.24 18.15
C ASN A 35 -59.18 30.55 17.32
N GLY A 36 -59.07 30.46 15.99
CA GLY A 36 -59.39 31.55 15.05
C GLY A 36 -58.26 32.53 14.64
N ASP A 37 -58.25 33.15 13.45
CA ASP A 37 -58.53 32.75 12.04
C ASP A 37 -58.56 34.03 11.14
N ALA A 38 -58.47 33.88 9.81
CA ALA A 38 -58.85 34.87 8.76
C ALA A 38 -58.01 36.17 8.62
N ASP A 39 -57.91 36.90 7.49
CA ASP A 39 -58.22 36.73 6.04
C ASP A 39 -57.56 37.93 5.29
N ALA A 40 -57.32 38.00 3.97
CA ALA A 40 -57.17 37.03 2.86
C ALA A 40 -56.62 37.76 1.59
N ASP A 41 -56.22 36.99 0.57
CA ASP A 41 -56.15 37.22 -0.91
C ASP A 41 -55.70 38.55 -1.57
N ALA A 42 -54.87 38.43 -2.63
CA ALA A 42 -55.13 38.97 -3.99
C ALA A 42 -54.05 38.55 -5.02
N ASP A 43 -54.47 38.06 -6.21
CA ASP A 43 -53.60 37.72 -7.36
C ASP A 43 -53.32 38.89 -8.32
N ALA A 44 -52.28 38.76 -9.16
CA ALA A 44 -52.23 39.33 -10.53
C ALA A 44 -51.06 38.74 -11.36
N ASP A 45 -51.31 38.34 -12.61
CA ASP A 45 -50.33 37.89 -13.60
C ASP A 45 -49.64 39.04 -14.38
N ALA A 46 -48.54 38.74 -15.10
CA ALA A 46 -48.38 38.94 -16.57
C ALA A 46 -46.92 39.17 -17.06
N ASP A 47 -46.40 38.20 -17.80
CA ASP A 47 -45.74 38.24 -19.14
C ASP A 47 -44.73 39.33 -19.63
N ALA A 48 -43.97 38.89 -20.66
CA ALA A 48 -43.38 39.64 -21.79
C ALA A 48 -41.89 40.12 -21.76
N ASP A 49 -41.00 39.22 -22.22
CA ASP A 49 -40.20 39.28 -23.47
C ASP A 49 -39.21 40.43 -23.86
N ALA A 50 -38.28 40.04 -24.77
CA ALA A 50 -37.46 40.84 -25.73
C ALA A 50 -36.20 41.57 -25.18
N GLU A 51 -34.97 41.32 -25.66
CA GLU A 51 -34.34 41.59 -27.00
C GLU A 51 -33.98 43.09 -27.21
N ALA A 52 -32.86 43.53 -27.82
CA ALA A 52 -31.60 42.91 -28.25
C ALA A 52 -30.53 44.00 -28.60
N ASP A 53 -29.32 43.58 -29.02
CA ASP A 53 -28.40 44.18 -30.02
C ASP A 53 -27.74 45.60 -29.91
N ALA A 54 -26.39 45.56 -29.93
CA ALA A 54 -25.48 46.12 -30.96
C ALA A 54 -24.83 47.55 -30.90
N ASP A 55 -23.63 47.56 -31.51
CA ASP A 55 -22.86 48.59 -32.26
C ASP A 55 -22.21 49.87 -31.63
N ALA A 56 -20.87 49.80 -31.58
CA ALA A 56 -19.87 50.58 -32.35
C ALA A 56 -19.67 52.12 -32.20
N ASP A 57 -18.47 52.45 -31.70
CA ASP A 57 -17.39 53.31 -32.26
C ASP A 57 -17.46 54.85 -32.49
N GLU A 58 -16.29 55.43 -32.18
CA GLU A 58 -15.51 56.54 -32.80
C GLU A 58 -15.61 58.05 -32.44
N ASP A 59 -14.39 58.56 -32.15
CA ASP A 59 -13.71 59.86 -32.38
C ASP A 59 -14.23 61.23 -31.84
N ASP A 60 -13.27 62.06 -31.36
CA ASP A 60 -12.91 63.36 -31.98
C ASP A 60 -11.66 64.03 -31.31
N GLY A 61 -10.51 64.03 -32.00
CA GLY A 61 -9.79 65.27 -32.36
C GLY A 61 -8.86 66.09 -31.41
N VAL A 62 -7.59 66.25 -31.87
CA VAL A 62 -6.94 67.57 -32.23
C VAL A 62 -6.09 68.42 -31.22
N THR A 63 -4.76 68.13 -31.21
CA THR A 63 -3.57 69.04 -31.42
C THR A 63 -2.88 70.01 -30.40
N THR A 64 -1.61 69.68 -30.04
CA THR A 64 -0.33 70.48 -30.18
C THR A 64 0.06 71.64 -29.17
N PRO A 65 1.23 72.36 -29.27
CA PRO A 65 2.39 72.20 -28.32
C PRO A 65 3.10 73.57 -27.97
N PRO A 66 4.46 73.81 -27.92
CA PRO A 66 5.69 73.02 -27.64
C PRO A 66 6.71 73.69 -26.65
N LEU A 67 7.96 73.15 -26.58
CA LEU A 67 9.31 73.74 -26.28
C LEU A 67 10.05 73.32 -24.97
N ASP A 68 11.39 73.37 -24.82
CA ASP A 68 12.55 72.88 -25.63
C ASP A 68 13.91 72.98 -24.83
N VAL A 69 14.98 72.33 -25.32
CA VAL A 69 16.46 72.50 -25.10
C VAL A 69 17.23 71.87 -23.90
N LYS A 70 18.23 71.03 -24.31
CA LYS A 70 19.58 70.55 -23.82
C LYS A 70 20.46 71.44 -22.87
N PRO A 71 21.69 71.04 -22.37
CA PRO A 71 22.77 70.14 -22.93
C PRO A 71 23.64 69.31 -21.89
N GLU A 72 24.78 68.59 -22.10
CA GLU A 72 25.46 67.94 -23.26
C GLU A 72 26.33 66.66 -22.97
N THR A 73 27.54 66.73 -22.33
CA THR A 73 28.65 65.70 -22.39
C THR A 73 29.17 65.22 -21.00
N GLU A 74 30.09 64.25 -20.78
CA GLU A 74 31.20 63.53 -21.51
C GLU A 74 31.62 62.28 -20.63
N ASP A 75 32.39 61.22 -20.95
CA ASP A 75 32.74 60.39 -22.14
C ASP A 75 33.58 59.13 -21.66
N VAL A 76 34.17 58.32 -22.56
CA VAL A 76 35.37 57.42 -22.42
C VAL A 76 35.15 55.88 -22.43
N ALA A 77 35.18 55.35 -23.66
CA ALA A 77 35.97 54.18 -24.14
C ALA A 77 35.48 52.70 -24.03
N GLN A 78 35.96 51.94 -25.03
CA GLN A 78 35.68 50.55 -25.45
C GLN A 78 37.04 49.76 -25.51
N PRO A 79 37.27 48.55 -26.11
CA PRO A 79 36.66 48.02 -27.35
C PRO A 79 36.56 46.47 -27.60
N ALA A 80 35.92 46.12 -28.73
CA ALA A 80 36.28 45.03 -29.69
C ALA A 80 36.10 43.52 -29.31
N GLN A 81 35.83 42.58 -30.25
CA GLN A 81 35.64 42.65 -31.71
C GLN A 81 34.90 41.43 -32.34
N ALA A 82 34.20 41.68 -33.48
CA ALA A 82 34.03 40.79 -34.67
C ALA A 82 33.27 39.43 -34.57
N SER A 83 32.58 38.93 -35.63
CA SER A 83 32.16 39.52 -36.92
C SER A 83 31.04 38.74 -37.66
N LYS A 84 30.33 39.47 -38.53
CA LYS A 84 29.27 39.10 -39.51
C LYS A 84 29.40 37.76 -40.27
N ALA A 85 28.25 37.19 -40.66
CA ALA A 85 27.89 36.85 -42.05
C ALA A 85 26.35 36.76 -42.21
N ALA A 86 25.80 36.99 -43.40
CA ALA A 86 24.38 36.84 -43.73
C ALA A 86 24.18 36.73 -45.25
N GLU A 87 23.24 35.92 -45.73
CA GLU A 87 22.83 35.87 -47.15
C GLU A 87 21.44 35.24 -47.33
N ALA A 88 20.74 35.63 -48.40
CA ALA A 88 19.46 35.09 -48.88
C ALA A 88 19.39 35.33 -50.41
N PRO A 89 18.58 34.57 -51.18
CA PRO A 89 17.52 35.28 -51.93
C PRO A 89 16.25 34.45 -52.29
N GLN A 90 15.16 35.19 -52.61
CA GLN A 90 14.14 34.97 -53.68
C GLN A 90 13.37 33.63 -53.75
N GLN A 91 12.03 33.61 -53.61
CA GLN A 91 10.96 34.00 -54.57
C GLN A 91 10.81 33.07 -55.79
N GLU A 92 9.66 32.35 -55.91
CA GLU A 92 8.63 32.58 -56.95
C GLU A 92 7.38 31.64 -56.86
N GLN A 93 6.19 32.24 -57.02
CA GLN A 93 4.96 31.81 -57.74
C GLN A 93 4.18 30.47 -57.51
N GLN A 94 2.87 30.60 -57.83
CA GLN A 94 1.89 29.60 -58.34
C GLN A 94 1.11 28.64 -57.41
N SER A 95 -0.09 29.11 -57.03
CA SER A 95 -1.41 28.44 -57.13
C SER A 95 -1.52 26.90 -57.20
N SER A 96 -2.20 26.31 -56.21
CA SER A 96 -3.46 25.55 -56.42
C SER A 96 -4.09 25.13 -55.08
N ASP A 97 -5.42 25.16 -54.99
CA ASP A 97 -6.18 24.31 -54.06
C ASP A 97 -6.20 22.88 -54.64
N PRO A 98 -6.03 21.82 -53.83
CA PRO A 98 -7.18 21.38 -53.03
C PRO A 98 -6.87 20.83 -51.62
N GLN A 99 -7.92 20.77 -50.80
CA GLN A 99 -8.07 19.92 -49.60
C GLN A 99 -7.82 18.41 -49.84
N PRO A 100 -7.63 17.56 -48.79
CA PRO A 100 -7.38 17.83 -47.36
C PRO A 100 -6.17 17.02 -46.80
N LEU A 101 -6.11 16.86 -45.46
CA LEU A 101 -5.24 15.99 -44.63
C LEU A 101 -3.85 16.54 -44.26
N GLN A 102 -3.63 16.87 -42.98
CA GLN A 102 -2.73 16.10 -42.11
C GLN A 102 -2.72 16.53 -40.62
N THR A 103 -2.65 15.52 -39.75
CA THR A 103 -2.08 15.48 -38.39
C THR A 103 -1.93 16.78 -37.58
N SER A 104 -2.80 16.95 -36.57
CA SER A 104 -2.55 17.81 -35.42
C SER A 104 -1.59 17.14 -34.42
N SER A 105 -0.28 17.23 -34.67
CA SER A 105 0.76 16.79 -33.73
C SER A 105 0.94 17.79 -32.58
N SER A 106 0.02 17.77 -31.63
CA SER A 106 0.09 18.59 -30.41
C SER A 106 1.29 18.19 -29.54
N SER A 107 2.38 18.94 -29.63
CA SER A 107 3.58 18.74 -28.82
C SER A 107 3.32 19.18 -27.37
N THR A 108 3.30 18.21 -26.45
CA THR A 108 2.97 18.46 -25.04
C THR A 108 4.05 19.26 -24.32
N GLN A 109 3.85 20.57 -24.21
CA GLN A 109 4.48 21.40 -23.18
C GLN A 109 3.38 22.06 -22.32
N PRO A 110 3.50 22.06 -20.98
CA PRO A 110 2.51 22.69 -20.12
C PRO A 110 2.59 24.22 -20.19
N LEU A 111 1.80 24.81 -21.09
CA LEU A 111 1.53 26.25 -21.11
C LEU A 111 0.81 26.64 -19.82
N GLN A 112 1.49 27.34 -18.91
CA GLN A 112 0.88 27.85 -17.68
C GLN A 112 -0.23 28.88 -18.01
N PRO A 113 -1.53 28.61 -17.72
CA PRO A 113 -2.61 29.51 -18.13
C PRO A 113 -2.64 30.83 -17.36
N HIS A 114 -2.03 30.86 -16.17
CA HIS A 114 -2.24 31.89 -15.16
C HIS A 114 -1.68 33.28 -15.50
N LYS A 115 -0.95 33.46 -16.61
CA LYS A 115 -0.30 34.74 -16.94
C LYS A 115 -1.25 35.83 -17.43
N TYR A 116 -2.48 35.47 -17.84
CA TYR A 116 -3.50 36.40 -18.36
C TYR A 116 -4.78 36.46 -17.51
N MET A 117 -4.84 35.73 -16.39
CA MET A 117 -6.00 35.74 -15.48
C MET A 117 -5.90 36.89 -14.47
N SER A 118 -7.03 37.50 -14.14
CA SER A 118 -7.08 38.53 -13.10
C SER A 118 -6.69 37.97 -11.73
N VAL A 119 -6.29 38.83 -10.79
CA VAL A 119 -5.93 38.43 -9.42
C VAL A 119 -7.10 37.68 -8.76
N GLU A 120 -8.31 38.23 -8.82
CA GLU A 120 -9.50 37.60 -8.24
C GLU A 120 -9.83 36.24 -8.89
N GLN A 121 -9.61 36.07 -10.19
CA GLN A 121 -9.77 34.78 -10.89
C GLN A 121 -8.71 33.75 -10.49
N ARG A 122 -7.46 34.17 -10.25
CA ARG A 122 -6.40 33.28 -9.75
C ARG A 122 -6.66 32.83 -8.33
N ARG A 123 -7.03 33.77 -7.44
CA ARG A 123 -7.53 33.48 -6.10
C ARG A 123 -8.65 32.45 -6.10
N GLN A 124 -9.68 32.66 -6.93
CA GLN A 124 -10.81 31.74 -7.06
C GLN A 124 -10.36 30.35 -7.52
N LEU A 125 -9.51 30.27 -8.55
CA LEU A 125 -8.96 29.00 -9.03
C LEU A 125 -8.16 28.24 -7.95
N PHE A 126 -7.34 28.93 -7.15
CA PHE A 126 -6.60 28.28 -6.06
C PHE A 126 -7.50 27.88 -4.88
N GLU A 127 -8.49 28.71 -4.54
CA GLU A 127 -9.50 28.40 -3.51
C GLU A 127 -10.40 27.22 -3.94
N GLU A 128 -10.74 27.09 -5.23
CA GLU A 128 -11.45 25.93 -5.78
C GLU A 128 -10.59 24.67 -5.80
N ARG A 129 -9.30 24.75 -6.16
CA ARG A 129 -8.35 23.64 -6.03
C ARG A 129 -8.28 23.16 -4.57
N ILE A 130 -8.18 24.09 -3.61
CA ILE A 130 -8.17 23.80 -2.17
C ILE A 130 -9.52 23.23 -1.69
N ARG A 131 -10.66 23.62 -2.29
CA ARG A 131 -11.98 23.04 -2.00
C ARG A 131 -12.10 21.59 -2.48
N ILE A 132 -11.52 21.28 -3.65
CA ILE A 132 -11.53 19.93 -4.24
C ILE A 132 -10.53 19.02 -3.52
N GLU A 133 -9.31 19.49 -3.33
CA GLU A 133 -8.21 18.77 -2.68
C GLU A 133 -7.51 19.67 -1.65
N PRO A 134 -7.97 19.68 -0.38
CA PRO A 134 -7.37 20.49 0.68
C PRO A 134 -5.89 20.20 0.95
N ARG A 135 -5.34 19.09 0.43
CA ARG A 135 -3.95 18.67 0.58
C ARG A 135 -3.04 19.15 -0.59
N ASP A 136 -3.56 19.91 -1.56
CA ASP A 136 -2.78 20.52 -2.65
C ASP A 136 -1.88 21.65 -2.12
N GLY A 137 -0.67 21.27 -1.71
CA GLY A 137 0.34 22.19 -1.21
C GLY A 137 0.79 23.26 -2.21
N GLU A 138 0.64 23.06 -3.52
CA GLU A 138 1.07 24.06 -4.51
C GLU A 138 0.05 25.19 -4.63
N ALA A 139 -1.26 24.87 -4.63
CA ALA A 139 -2.32 25.87 -4.55
C ALA A 139 -2.25 26.70 -3.27
N TRP A 140 -1.95 26.08 -2.12
CA TRP A 140 -1.75 26.81 -0.85
C TRP A 140 -0.59 27.81 -0.91
N LEU A 141 0.55 27.44 -1.52
CA LEU A 141 1.70 28.34 -1.60
C LEU A 141 1.44 29.52 -2.52
N ALA A 142 0.83 29.29 -3.68
CA ALA A 142 0.44 30.36 -4.61
C ALA A 142 -0.56 31.33 -3.97
N LEU A 143 -1.54 30.81 -3.22
CA LEU A 143 -2.53 31.63 -2.50
C LEU A 143 -1.89 32.44 -1.36
N ILE A 144 -0.87 31.91 -0.68
CA ILE A 144 -0.12 32.65 0.36
C ILE A 144 0.75 33.75 -0.27
N GLU A 145 1.44 33.48 -1.38
CA GLU A 145 2.23 34.48 -2.12
C GLU A 145 1.33 35.62 -2.64
N GLU A 146 0.15 35.28 -3.17
CA GLU A 146 -0.83 36.28 -3.61
C GLU A 146 -1.41 37.10 -2.45
N ALA A 147 -1.70 36.48 -1.29
CA ALA A 147 -2.15 37.19 -0.09
C ALA A 147 -1.07 38.14 0.46
N GLN A 148 0.19 37.70 0.53
CA GLN A 148 1.33 38.54 0.92
C GLN A 148 1.49 39.76 0.00
N SER A 149 1.28 39.60 -1.31
CA SER A 149 1.37 40.70 -2.29
C SER A 149 0.31 41.81 -2.11
N ARG A 150 -0.69 41.59 -1.26
CA ARG A 150 -1.80 42.54 -0.98
C ARG A 150 -1.68 43.27 0.35
N GLU A 151 -0.67 42.94 1.17
CA GLU A 151 -0.43 43.51 2.52
C GLU A 151 -1.60 43.38 3.53
N ASP A 152 -2.64 42.61 3.22
CA ASP A 152 -3.77 42.33 4.13
C ASP A 152 -3.34 41.34 5.22
N MET A 153 -2.92 41.87 6.36
CA MET A 153 -2.43 41.09 7.48
C MET A 153 -3.51 40.22 8.15
N GLU A 154 -4.79 40.63 8.16
CA GLU A 154 -5.83 39.83 8.83
C GLU A 154 -6.28 38.65 7.96
N ALA A 155 -6.46 38.88 6.65
CA ALA A 155 -6.68 37.80 5.69
C ALA A 155 -5.47 36.85 5.62
N THR A 156 -4.23 37.38 5.65
CA THR A 156 -3.01 36.56 5.63
C THR A 156 -2.86 35.70 6.89
N ARG A 157 -3.18 36.22 8.08
CA ARG A 157 -3.26 35.45 9.33
C ARG A 157 -4.29 34.33 9.24
N ALA A 158 -5.51 34.66 8.80
CA ALA A 158 -6.58 33.68 8.63
C ALA A 158 -6.21 32.59 7.61
N LEU A 159 -5.51 32.95 6.54
CA LEU A 159 -4.99 32.02 5.53
C LEU A 159 -3.92 31.09 6.10
N TYR A 160 -2.94 31.62 6.85
CA TYR A 160 -1.96 30.80 7.58
C TYR A 160 -2.64 29.85 8.58
N ASP A 161 -3.68 30.30 9.30
CA ASP A 161 -4.43 29.46 10.23
C ASP A 161 -5.30 28.39 9.56
N ARG A 162 -5.69 28.58 8.29
CA ARG A 162 -6.23 27.50 7.45
C ARG A 162 -5.13 26.53 7.02
N PHE A 163 -4.02 27.05 6.49
CA PHE A 163 -2.88 26.27 6.01
C PHE A 163 -2.29 25.35 7.09
N PHE A 164 -2.00 25.88 8.28
CA PHE A 164 -1.40 25.12 9.39
C PHE A 164 -2.34 24.09 10.03
N LYS A 165 -3.64 24.06 9.71
CA LYS A 165 -4.52 22.93 10.07
C LYS A 165 -4.23 21.71 9.20
N VAL A 166 -3.87 21.90 7.93
CA VAL A 166 -3.48 20.82 7.01
C VAL A 166 -1.99 20.46 7.17
N PHE A 167 -1.12 21.48 7.25
CA PHE A 167 0.35 21.35 7.27
C PHE A 167 0.98 21.83 8.61
N PRO A 168 0.60 21.27 9.78
CA PRO A 168 1.01 21.80 11.09
C PRO A 168 2.52 21.72 11.37
N ASN A 169 3.24 20.79 10.75
CA ASN A 169 4.65 20.51 11.04
C ASN A 169 5.62 21.30 10.12
N GLN A 170 5.14 22.30 9.37
CA GLN A 170 5.87 22.85 8.24
C GLN A 170 6.82 24.01 8.62
N GLY A 171 8.06 23.65 8.98
CA GLY A 171 9.05 24.59 9.52
C GLY A 171 9.40 25.81 8.65
N ARG A 172 9.45 25.68 7.32
CA ARG A 172 9.78 26.82 6.43
C ARG A 172 8.66 27.87 6.37
N GLN A 173 7.40 27.43 6.37
CA GLN A 173 6.26 28.34 6.35
C GLN A 173 6.01 28.94 7.74
N TRP A 174 6.32 28.22 8.83
CA TRP A 174 6.40 28.81 10.17
C TRP A 174 7.44 29.93 10.25
N LEU A 175 8.63 29.75 9.65
CA LEU A 175 9.64 30.80 9.57
C LEU A 175 9.15 32.01 8.75
N ALA A 176 8.59 31.81 7.55
CA ALA A 176 8.06 32.90 6.73
C ALA A 176 6.96 33.71 7.44
N TYR A 177 6.09 33.05 8.22
CA TYR A 177 5.06 33.73 9.02
C TYR A 177 5.65 34.51 10.21
N LEU A 178 6.68 33.95 10.87
CA LEU A 178 7.42 34.63 11.93
C LEU A 178 8.19 35.86 11.41
N ASP A 179 8.83 35.76 10.25
CA ASP A 179 9.53 36.86 9.59
C ASP A 179 8.55 37.99 9.18
N LEU A 180 7.37 37.63 8.67
CA LEU A 180 6.29 38.59 8.37
C LEU A 180 5.82 39.34 9.62
N GLU A 181 5.46 38.63 10.70
CA GLU A 181 5.01 39.28 11.94
C GLU A 181 6.12 40.10 12.62
N LEU A 182 7.39 39.75 12.43
CA LEU A 182 8.53 40.55 12.88
C LEU A 182 8.78 41.79 12.03
N ALA A 183 8.55 41.74 10.71
CA ALA A 183 8.57 42.92 9.84
C ALA A 183 7.51 43.94 10.29
N HIS A 184 6.32 43.47 10.69
CA HIS A 184 5.27 44.31 11.29
C HIS A 184 5.40 44.52 12.81
N SER A 185 6.52 44.11 13.44
CA SER A 185 6.84 44.30 14.87
C SER A 185 5.81 43.73 15.88
N ASN A 186 5.06 42.70 15.52
CA ASN A 186 3.98 42.11 16.34
C ASN A 186 4.49 41.04 17.34
N PHE A 187 5.40 41.43 18.23
CA PHE A 187 6.09 40.52 19.19
C PHE A 187 5.15 39.56 19.96
N ALA A 188 3.96 40.01 20.35
CA ALA A 188 2.98 39.15 21.05
C ALA A 188 2.46 37.99 20.18
N GLN A 189 2.29 38.20 18.87
CA GLN A 189 1.90 37.13 17.93
C GLN A 189 3.06 36.18 17.65
N VAL A 190 4.28 36.70 17.55
CA VAL A 190 5.52 35.91 17.39
C VAL A 190 5.66 34.89 18.54
N GLU A 191 5.37 35.29 19.78
CA GLU A 191 5.42 34.40 20.95
C GLU A 191 4.25 33.40 21.02
N ALA A 192 3.06 33.79 20.57
CA ALA A 192 1.93 32.87 20.39
C ALA A 192 2.22 31.79 19.33
N ILE A 193 2.84 32.18 18.20
CA ILE A 193 3.29 31.28 17.14
C ILE A 193 4.34 30.30 17.67
N PHE A 194 5.39 30.77 18.33
CA PHE A 194 6.42 29.91 18.94
C PHE A 194 5.82 28.88 19.91
N THR A 195 4.87 29.30 20.74
CA THR A 195 4.18 28.42 21.71
C THR A 195 3.43 27.27 21.01
N ARG A 196 2.90 27.52 19.80
CA ARG A 196 2.15 26.55 18.97
C ARG A 196 3.04 25.66 18.10
N CYS A 197 4.14 26.17 17.54
CA CYS A 197 4.93 25.44 16.54
C CYS A 197 6.17 24.70 17.09
N LEU A 198 6.83 25.19 18.15
CA LEU A 198 8.15 24.67 18.56
C LEU A 198 8.12 23.21 19.05
N ARG A 199 7.07 22.80 19.77
CA ARG A 199 6.97 21.45 20.36
C ARG A 199 6.53 20.39 19.35
N THR A 200 5.89 20.80 18.25
CA THR A 200 5.31 19.92 17.22
C THR A 200 6.23 19.76 16.02
N THR A 201 6.92 20.83 15.61
CA THR A 201 7.71 20.89 14.37
C THR A 201 9.20 20.51 14.61
N PRO A 202 9.70 19.39 14.05
CA PRO A 202 11.08 18.94 14.22
C PRO A 202 12.06 19.65 13.25
N SER A 203 12.05 21.00 13.22
CA SER A 203 12.88 21.80 12.32
C SER A 203 14.02 22.51 13.05
N VAL A 204 15.27 22.20 12.70
CA VAL A 204 16.47 22.81 13.30
C VAL A 204 16.49 24.34 13.10
N ASP A 205 16.06 24.82 11.94
CA ASP A 205 16.14 26.23 11.61
C ASP A 205 15.10 27.07 12.36
N LEU A 206 13.93 26.50 12.65
CA LEU A 206 12.95 27.08 13.57
C LEU A 206 13.51 27.24 15.00
N TRP A 207 14.28 26.25 15.49
CA TRP A 207 14.95 26.35 16.79
C TRP A 207 16.11 27.37 16.78
N LYS A 208 16.90 27.47 15.70
CA LYS A 208 17.90 28.55 15.53
C LYS A 208 17.24 29.94 15.57
N PHE A 209 16.09 30.09 14.92
CA PHE A 209 15.33 31.34 14.85
C PHE A 209 14.72 31.72 16.21
N TYR A 210 14.17 30.76 16.94
CA TYR A 210 13.75 30.97 18.33
C TYR A 210 14.91 31.46 19.22
N LEU A 211 16.09 30.84 19.11
CA LEU A 211 17.26 31.22 19.90
C LEU A 211 17.80 32.61 19.50
N SER A 212 17.75 32.99 18.23
CA SER A 212 18.14 34.33 17.79
C SER A 212 17.12 35.40 18.21
N TYR A 213 15.82 35.09 18.18
CA TYR A 213 14.76 35.92 18.77
C TYR A 213 14.97 36.11 20.27
N THR A 214 15.15 35.03 21.04
CA THR A 214 15.37 35.11 22.50
C THR A 214 16.60 35.96 22.83
N ARG A 215 17.68 35.88 22.02
CA ARG A 215 18.89 36.72 22.15
C ARG A 215 18.67 38.19 21.77
N ARG A 216 17.74 38.50 20.86
CA ARG A 216 17.34 39.88 20.52
C ARG A 216 16.45 40.51 21.60
N VAL A 217 15.52 39.74 22.17
CA VAL A 217 14.61 40.19 23.25
C VAL A 217 15.34 40.29 24.60
N ASN A 218 16.31 39.40 24.85
CA ASN A 218 17.14 39.40 26.05
C ASN A 218 18.61 39.71 25.67
N PRO A 219 18.91 40.94 25.21
CA PRO A 219 20.29 41.31 24.87
C PRO A 219 21.14 41.29 26.14
N LEU A 220 22.35 40.76 26.04
CA LEU A 220 23.31 40.78 27.14
C LEU A 220 23.78 42.24 27.36
N PRO A 221 23.42 42.91 28.47
CA PRO A 221 23.85 44.29 28.71
C PRO A 221 25.38 44.33 28.83
N PRO A 222 26.07 45.39 28.38
CA PRO A 222 27.53 45.49 28.43
C PRO A 222 28.05 45.29 29.87
N SER A 223 29.25 44.70 30.02
CA SER A 223 29.83 44.45 31.33
C SER A 223 30.09 45.77 32.06
N THR A 224 29.34 46.02 33.14
CA THR A 224 29.51 47.23 33.96
C THR A 224 30.72 47.12 34.89
N GLY A 225 31.40 45.98 34.88
CA GLY A 225 32.64 45.74 35.62
C GLY A 225 32.44 45.49 37.12
N ALA A 226 31.20 45.61 37.62
CA ALA A 226 30.83 45.30 39.00
C ALA A 226 30.82 43.79 39.28
N GLU A 227 30.86 43.41 40.55
CA GLU A 227 31.00 41.99 40.95
C GLU A 227 29.69 41.18 40.87
N ASP A 228 28.55 41.87 40.90
CA ASP A 228 27.21 41.32 40.69
C ASP A 228 26.40 42.18 39.69
N ASP A 229 26.73 42.06 38.40
CA ASP A 229 25.86 42.48 37.29
C ASP A 229 24.60 41.57 37.23
N GLY A 230 23.72 41.66 38.24
CA GLY A 230 22.53 40.83 38.41
C GLY A 230 21.66 40.70 37.15
N PRO A 231 21.33 41.79 36.44
CA PRO A 231 20.58 41.73 35.17
C PRO A 231 21.31 40.97 34.05
N ARG A 232 22.65 41.04 33.98
CA ARG A 232 23.48 40.33 32.98
C ARG A 232 23.46 38.83 33.25
N GLU A 233 23.55 38.41 34.51
CA GLU A 233 23.45 37.00 34.90
C GLU A 233 22.00 36.46 34.78
N GLN A 234 20.98 37.29 35.02
CA GLN A 234 19.58 36.92 34.77
C GLN A 234 19.32 36.69 33.27
N ALA A 235 19.77 37.60 32.40
CA ALA A 235 19.69 37.43 30.95
C ALA A 235 20.45 36.18 30.47
N ARG A 236 21.66 35.92 31.01
CA ARG A 236 22.40 34.67 30.73
C ARG A 236 21.59 33.44 31.13
N ARG A 237 21.00 33.38 32.33
CA ARG A 237 20.21 32.22 32.78
C ARG A 237 18.99 31.95 31.91
N VAL A 238 18.33 33.00 31.41
CA VAL A 238 17.23 32.87 30.43
C VAL A 238 17.75 32.27 29.11
N LEU A 239 18.89 32.74 28.60
CA LEU A 239 19.50 32.22 27.37
C LEU A 239 20.02 30.78 27.54
N GLU A 240 20.75 30.48 28.61
CA GLU A 240 21.21 29.12 28.94
C GLU A 240 20.03 28.16 29.08
N GLY A 241 18.94 28.58 29.75
CA GLY A 241 17.69 27.83 29.83
C GLY A 241 17.03 27.60 28.46
N ALA A 242 17.03 28.59 27.57
CA ALA A 242 16.52 28.46 26.20
C ALA A 242 17.38 27.49 25.34
N TYR A 243 18.71 27.54 25.47
CA TYR A 243 19.60 26.58 24.82
C TYR A 243 19.42 25.16 25.38
N GLU A 244 19.34 24.97 26.70
CA GLU A 244 19.05 23.65 27.27
C GLU A 244 17.66 23.12 26.88
N PHE A 245 16.65 24.00 26.76
CA PHE A 245 15.32 23.65 26.29
C PHE A 245 15.35 23.17 24.83
N ALA A 246 15.94 23.95 23.92
CA ALA A 246 16.11 23.55 22.52
C ALA A 246 16.89 22.21 22.40
N LEU A 247 17.98 22.06 23.14
CA LEU A 247 18.81 20.85 23.17
C LEU A 247 18.13 19.62 23.82
N ARG A 248 16.89 19.72 24.33
CA ARG A 248 16.06 18.55 24.69
C ARG A 248 15.22 18.03 23.52
N PHE A 249 14.84 18.89 22.56
CA PHE A 249 14.00 18.52 21.42
C PHE A 249 14.80 18.28 20.14
N ILE A 250 15.79 19.13 19.84
CA ILE A 250 16.57 19.09 18.60
C ILE A 250 18.06 18.74 18.80
N GLY A 251 18.53 18.65 20.04
CA GLY A 251 19.94 18.44 20.37
C GLY A 251 20.53 17.10 19.92
N SER A 252 19.70 16.13 19.49
CA SER A 252 20.11 14.85 18.90
C SER A 252 20.22 14.87 17.37
N ASP A 253 19.93 16.02 16.73
CA ASP A 253 19.90 16.15 15.27
C ASP A 253 21.31 16.37 14.69
N LYS A 254 21.58 15.74 13.54
CA LYS A 254 22.78 15.92 12.72
C LYS A 254 23.09 17.41 12.51
N ASP A 255 22.08 18.18 12.12
CA ASP A 255 22.27 19.56 11.70
C ASP A 255 22.14 20.57 12.86
N SER A 256 21.91 20.09 14.09
CA SER A 256 21.91 20.91 15.32
C SER A 256 23.31 21.39 15.74
N GLY A 257 24.37 20.99 15.04
CA GLY A 257 25.77 21.29 15.38
C GLY A 257 26.08 22.77 15.64
N GLN A 258 25.40 23.70 14.96
CA GLN A 258 25.56 25.14 15.21
C GLN A 258 25.01 25.57 16.57
N ILE A 259 23.88 25.00 17.01
CA ILE A 259 23.25 25.30 18.31
C ILE A 259 24.20 24.89 19.45
N TRP A 260 24.91 23.77 19.28
CA TRP A 260 25.95 23.34 20.22
C TRP A 260 27.15 24.31 20.27
N THR A 261 27.66 24.77 19.12
CA THR A 261 28.77 25.74 19.11
C THR A 261 28.37 27.10 19.67
N ASP A 262 27.13 27.56 19.42
CA ASP A 262 26.61 28.81 19.97
C ASP A 262 26.44 28.75 21.49
N TYR A 263 26.00 27.61 22.03
CA TYR A 263 25.89 27.38 23.47
C TYR A 263 27.25 27.29 24.15
N ILE A 264 28.22 26.61 23.50
CA ILE A 264 29.63 26.56 23.93
C ILE A 264 30.24 27.97 23.93
N ALA A 265 29.93 28.81 22.93
CA ALA A 265 30.36 30.21 22.90
C ALA A 265 29.77 31.03 24.06
N LEU A 266 28.45 30.94 24.29
CA LEU A 266 27.76 31.62 25.39
C LEU A 266 28.40 31.30 26.77
N ILE A 267 28.73 30.03 27.02
CA ILE A 267 29.40 29.62 28.27
C ILE A 267 30.87 30.12 28.29
N LYS A 268 31.60 30.08 27.17
CA LYS A 268 32.95 30.69 27.07
C LYS A 268 32.93 32.19 27.36
N GLU A 269 31.89 32.92 26.95
CA GLU A 269 31.64 34.35 27.18
C GLU A 269 31.15 34.69 28.61
N ARG A 270 30.93 33.69 29.48
CA ARG A 270 30.59 33.91 30.89
C ARG A 270 31.80 34.51 31.61
N GLU A 271 31.74 35.79 31.95
CA GLU A 271 32.69 36.43 32.87
C GLU A 271 32.53 35.81 34.26
N ALA A 272 33.45 34.92 34.61
CA ALA A 272 33.60 34.39 35.94
C ALA A 272 34.79 35.08 36.59
N ARG A 273 34.59 35.65 37.78
CA ARG A 273 35.65 36.20 38.64
C ARG A 273 35.61 35.47 39.98
N GLY A 274 36.76 34.97 40.42
CA GLY A 274 36.91 34.20 41.64
C GLY A 274 36.79 32.70 41.38
N GLY A 275 37.73 31.93 41.96
CA GLY A 275 37.96 30.51 41.64
C GLY A 275 36.75 29.58 41.75
N TRP A 276 35.71 29.92 42.54
CA TRP A 276 34.47 29.15 42.58
C TRP A 276 33.56 29.41 41.37
N LYS A 277 33.30 30.69 41.03
CA LYS A 277 32.55 31.05 39.80
C LYS A 277 33.29 30.53 38.55
N GLU A 278 34.62 30.57 38.57
CA GLU A 278 35.48 30.03 37.50
C GLU A 278 35.42 28.50 37.43
N GLY A 279 35.53 27.80 38.57
CA GLY A 279 35.40 26.34 38.64
C GLY A 279 34.06 25.84 38.08
N GLN A 280 32.95 26.48 38.48
CA GLN A 280 31.62 26.18 37.92
C GLN A 280 31.61 26.31 36.40
N LYS A 281 32.14 27.42 35.85
CA LYS A 281 32.26 27.62 34.39
C LYS A 281 33.06 26.50 33.71
N MET A 282 34.15 26.03 34.31
CA MET A 282 34.97 24.97 33.71
C MET A 282 34.23 23.62 33.65
N ASP A 283 33.49 23.28 34.71
CA ASP A 283 32.72 22.04 34.78
C ASP A 283 31.44 22.09 33.93
N ASP A 284 30.78 23.24 33.81
CA ASP A 284 29.67 23.43 32.87
C ASP A 284 30.13 23.33 31.41
N LEU A 285 31.26 23.95 31.05
CA LEU A 285 31.79 23.84 29.69
C LEU A 285 32.22 22.40 29.37
N ARG A 286 32.84 21.70 30.33
CA ARG A 286 33.16 20.27 30.24
C ARG A 286 31.89 19.41 30.08
N ARG A 287 30.85 19.66 30.88
CA ARG A 287 29.52 19.00 30.82
C ARG A 287 28.91 19.12 29.42
N VAL A 288 28.94 20.31 28.83
CA VAL A 288 28.41 20.57 27.48
C VAL A 288 29.26 19.91 26.39
N TYR A 289 30.60 20.02 26.45
CA TYR A 289 31.48 19.34 25.49
C TYR A 289 31.30 17.81 25.52
N GLN A 290 31.31 17.18 26.69
CA GLN A 290 31.17 15.72 26.83
C GLN A 290 29.80 15.22 26.32
N ARG A 291 28.74 16.02 26.47
CA ARG A 291 27.42 15.72 25.90
C ARG A 291 27.44 15.88 24.37
N ALA A 292 28.01 16.97 23.84
CA ALA A 292 28.05 17.25 22.40
C ALA A 292 28.85 16.20 21.60
N VAL A 293 30.03 15.79 22.07
CA VAL A 293 30.87 14.78 21.38
C VAL A 293 30.28 13.35 21.42
N SER A 294 29.21 13.14 22.19
CA SER A 294 28.47 11.88 22.22
C SER A 294 27.31 11.83 21.22
N VAL A 295 27.04 12.92 20.49
CA VAL A 295 25.95 13.03 19.49
C VAL A 295 26.54 13.03 18.07
N PRO A 296 25.93 12.32 17.08
CA PRO A 296 26.28 12.39 15.66
C PRO A 296 26.05 13.76 14.98
N LEU A 297 26.79 14.80 15.38
CA LEU A 297 26.68 16.17 14.87
C LEU A 297 27.48 16.38 13.58
N SER A 298 26.96 17.20 12.65
CA SER A 298 27.61 17.52 11.38
C SER A 298 29.03 18.11 11.54
N ASN A 299 29.27 18.84 12.64
CA ASN A 299 30.53 19.48 13.02
C ASN A 299 31.27 18.78 14.18
N ILE A 300 30.96 17.51 14.49
CA ILE A 300 31.51 16.76 15.64
C ILE A 300 33.05 16.79 15.70
N GLU A 301 33.75 16.75 14.57
CA GLU A 301 35.21 16.77 14.50
C GLU A 301 35.80 18.11 14.94
N ALA A 302 35.11 19.22 14.65
CA ALA A 302 35.50 20.54 15.11
C ALA A 302 35.26 20.68 16.62
N ILE A 303 34.10 20.23 17.13
CA ILE A 303 33.78 20.24 18.57
C ILE A 303 34.78 19.38 19.36
N TRP A 304 35.19 18.22 18.83
CA TRP A 304 36.22 17.38 19.44
C TRP A 304 37.60 18.06 19.48
N LYS A 305 38.03 18.69 18.38
CA LYS A 305 39.29 19.45 18.32
C LYS A 305 39.30 20.62 19.31
N ASP A 306 38.16 21.30 19.45
CA ASP A 306 37.96 22.37 20.42
C ASP A 306 38.07 21.86 21.87
N TYR A 307 37.46 20.71 22.18
CA TYR A 307 37.53 20.06 23.49
C TYR A 307 38.95 19.58 23.84
N ASP A 308 39.65 18.97 22.88
CA ASP A 308 41.07 18.59 23.01
C ASP A 308 41.96 19.80 23.29
N SER A 309 41.77 20.91 22.54
CA SER A 309 42.48 22.16 22.79
C SER A 309 42.14 22.79 24.15
N TYR A 310 40.90 22.64 24.62
CA TYR A 310 40.43 23.19 25.90
C TYR A 310 41.01 22.43 27.09
N GLU A 311 40.85 21.10 27.17
CA GLU A 311 41.35 20.31 28.30
C GLU A 311 42.89 20.34 28.38
N ASN A 312 43.60 20.28 27.24
CA ASN A 312 45.06 20.45 27.21
C ASN A 312 45.52 21.88 27.58
N GLY A 313 44.66 22.88 27.36
CA GLY A 313 44.87 24.26 27.81
C GLY A 313 44.70 24.44 29.32
N LEU A 314 43.79 23.67 29.95
CA LEU A 314 43.61 23.65 31.40
C LEU A 314 44.73 22.86 32.10
N ASN A 315 44.86 21.56 31.81
CA ASN A 315 45.85 20.68 32.45
C ASN A 315 46.10 19.42 31.62
N LYS A 316 47.25 19.38 30.97
CA LYS A 316 47.72 18.27 30.09
C LYS A 316 47.72 16.89 30.76
N LEU A 317 47.88 16.81 32.09
CA LEU A 317 47.90 15.52 32.80
C LEU A 317 46.48 14.94 32.95
N THR A 318 45.49 15.77 33.31
CA THR A 318 44.09 15.34 33.42
C THR A 318 43.40 15.25 32.07
N ALA A 319 43.78 16.09 31.10
CA ALA A 319 43.26 16.07 29.73
C ALA A 319 43.37 14.66 29.12
N LYS A 320 44.55 14.04 29.21
CA LYS A 320 44.78 12.68 28.70
C LYS A 320 43.81 11.65 29.26
N LYS A 321 43.35 11.80 30.51
CA LYS A 321 42.33 10.94 31.12
C LYS A 321 40.94 11.23 30.55
N PHE A 322 40.48 12.48 30.62
CA PHE A 322 39.13 12.85 30.17
C PHE A 322 38.91 12.64 28.66
N LEU A 323 39.95 12.78 27.85
CA LEU A 323 39.92 12.49 26.41
C LEU A 323 39.89 10.97 26.15
N ALA A 324 40.66 10.17 26.89
CA ALA A 324 40.62 8.71 26.78
C ALA A 324 39.26 8.12 27.19
N GLU A 325 38.63 8.67 28.24
CA GLU A 325 37.30 8.25 28.72
C GLU A 325 36.16 8.54 27.72
N ARG A 326 36.28 9.60 26.90
CA ARG A 326 35.23 10.02 25.94
C ARG A 326 35.51 9.68 24.47
N SER A 327 36.75 9.35 24.13
CA SER A 327 37.13 8.92 22.77
C SER A 327 36.28 7.77 22.20
N PRO A 328 35.91 6.71 22.95
CA PRO A 328 35.06 5.63 22.42
C PRO A 328 33.66 6.09 22.01
N ALA A 329 33.07 7.03 22.77
CA ALA A 329 31.78 7.62 22.47
C ALA A 329 31.86 8.52 21.22
N TYR A 330 32.88 9.38 21.15
CA TYR A 330 33.16 10.22 19.97
C TYR A 330 33.37 9.39 18.70
N MET A 331 34.18 8.33 18.76
CA MET A 331 34.44 7.44 17.62
C MET A 331 33.17 6.68 17.18
N THR A 332 32.27 6.35 18.11
CA THR A 332 30.96 5.77 17.79
C THR A 332 30.01 6.80 17.18
N ALA A 333 29.90 8.00 17.76
CA ALA A 333 29.08 9.08 17.21
C ALA A 333 29.55 9.50 15.80
N ARG A 334 30.87 9.54 15.56
CA ARG A 334 31.49 9.80 14.25
C ARG A 334 31.24 8.68 13.23
N ARG A 335 31.27 7.41 13.64
CA ARG A 335 30.87 6.26 12.80
C ARG A 335 29.40 6.39 12.41
N VAL A 336 28.52 6.55 13.39
CA VAL A 336 27.07 6.68 13.17
C VAL A 336 26.74 7.93 12.34
N LEU A 337 27.48 9.03 12.46
CA LEU A 337 27.32 10.19 11.57
C LEU A 337 27.60 9.86 10.10
N ARG A 338 28.65 9.09 9.81
CA ARG A 338 28.96 8.65 8.43
C ARG A 338 27.86 7.75 7.89
N ASP A 339 27.41 6.81 8.71
CA ASP A 339 26.40 5.81 8.32
C ASP A 339 25.01 6.47 8.16
N LEU A 340 24.67 7.42 9.05
CA LEU A 340 23.50 8.29 8.95
C LEU A 340 23.50 9.10 7.63
N LYS A 341 24.65 9.69 7.23
CA LYS A 341 24.74 10.42 5.96
C LYS A 341 24.42 9.51 4.77
N ALA A 342 24.86 8.24 4.79
CA ALA A 342 24.54 7.30 3.73
C ALA A 342 23.04 7.02 3.63
N TYR A 343 22.35 6.77 4.75
CA TYR A 343 20.90 6.50 4.76
C TYR A 343 20.00 7.73 4.61
N TYR A 344 20.43 8.92 5.06
CA TYR A 344 19.54 10.09 5.19
C TYR A 344 19.75 11.18 4.13
N ASP A 345 20.98 11.37 3.62
CA ASP A 345 21.28 12.56 2.81
C ASP A 345 20.66 12.44 1.41
N HIS A 346 20.59 11.22 0.86
CA HIS A 346 19.96 10.91 -0.42
C HIS A 346 18.41 10.92 -0.40
N LEU A 347 17.77 10.86 0.78
CA LEU A 347 16.32 10.79 0.89
C LEU A 347 15.67 12.04 0.28
N ALA A 348 14.62 11.87 -0.52
CA ALA A 348 13.83 12.99 -1.02
C ALA A 348 13.13 13.71 0.14
N LYS A 349 13.35 15.02 0.21
CA LYS A 349 12.91 15.94 1.27
C LYS A 349 12.13 17.09 0.60
N PRO A 350 10.88 16.85 0.15
CA PRO A 350 10.10 17.83 -0.60
C PRO A 350 9.76 19.06 0.26
N LEU A 351 9.45 20.19 -0.39
CA LEU A 351 9.11 21.44 0.32
C LEU A 351 7.86 21.28 1.19
N LEU A 352 6.83 20.63 0.64
CA LEU A 352 5.63 20.20 1.36
C LEU A 352 5.44 18.69 1.15
N PRO A 353 4.84 17.97 2.12
CA PRO A 353 4.44 16.59 1.90
C PRO A 353 3.42 16.52 0.76
N ARG A 354 3.64 15.64 -0.22
CA ARG A 354 2.70 15.37 -1.31
C ARG A 354 1.77 14.21 -0.95
N VAL A 355 0.55 14.22 -1.47
CA VAL A 355 -0.36 13.07 -1.41
C VAL A 355 0.15 12.03 -2.40
N PRO A 356 0.42 10.76 -1.98
CA PRO A 356 0.91 9.74 -2.89
C PRO A 356 -0.06 9.49 -4.03
N VAL A 357 0.43 9.28 -5.26
CA VAL A 357 -0.40 9.14 -6.48
C VAL A 357 -1.54 8.12 -6.33
N TRP A 358 -1.27 6.99 -5.66
CA TRP A 358 -2.24 5.92 -5.40
C TRP A 358 -3.32 6.26 -4.37
N THR A 359 -3.24 7.42 -3.72
CA THR A 359 -4.28 8.00 -2.83
C THR A 359 -4.88 9.30 -3.36
N SER A 360 -4.34 9.84 -4.46
CA SER A 360 -4.83 11.04 -5.16
C SER A 360 -5.84 10.72 -6.27
N SER A 361 -6.04 9.44 -6.61
CA SER A 361 -6.91 8.98 -7.70
C SER A 361 -8.41 9.09 -7.39
N ALA A 362 -8.90 10.31 -7.19
CA ALA A 362 -10.31 10.69 -7.31
C ALA A 362 -10.63 11.31 -8.70
N LEU A 363 -9.59 11.51 -9.53
CA LEU A 363 -9.67 11.99 -10.91
C LEU A 363 -8.74 11.15 -11.80
N PRO A 364 -9.29 10.34 -12.72
CA PRO A 364 -8.51 9.78 -13.83
C PRO A 364 -8.03 10.90 -14.77
N GLY A 365 -6.84 10.74 -15.35
CA GLY A 365 -6.36 11.56 -16.46
C GLY A 365 -5.06 12.36 -16.26
N ASP A 366 -4.47 12.44 -15.06
CA ASP A 366 -3.27 13.31 -14.84
C ASP A 366 -2.15 12.73 -13.95
N ALA A 367 -2.41 11.67 -13.17
CA ALA A 367 -1.41 11.11 -12.23
C ALA A 367 -1.36 9.56 -12.14
N GLY A 368 -2.22 8.85 -12.87
CA GLY A 368 -2.30 7.38 -12.83
C GLY A 368 -1.53 6.66 -13.94
N GLU A 369 -1.15 7.38 -15.00
CA GLU A 369 -0.67 6.77 -16.26
C GLU A 369 0.85 6.57 -16.33
N ASP A 370 1.61 7.05 -15.35
CA ASP A 370 3.07 7.02 -15.35
C ASP A 370 3.64 6.04 -14.29
N PRO A 371 3.81 4.74 -14.61
CA PRO A 371 4.46 3.76 -13.74
C PRO A 371 5.81 4.20 -13.19
N THR A 372 6.51 5.10 -13.89
CA THR A 372 7.81 5.60 -13.44
C THR A 372 7.68 6.55 -12.25
N GLN A 373 6.59 7.32 -12.11
CA GLN A 373 6.33 8.11 -10.91
C GLN A 373 5.92 7.23 -9.74
N TRP A 374 5.02 6.26 -9.96
CA TRP A 374 4.64 5.27 -8.94
C TRP A 374 5.87 4.58 -8.33
N GLN A 375 6.78 4.09 -9.18
CA GLN A 375 8.00 3.42 -8.75
C GLN A 375 8.93 4.37 -7.97
N ARG A 376 9.09 5.62 -8.41
CA ARG A 376 9.90 6.63 -7.71
C ARG A 376 9.34 6.96 -6.32
N GLU A 377 8.03 7.17 -6.19
CA GLU A 377 7.39 7.42 -4.89
C GLU A 377 7.44 6.18 -3.97
N ARG A 378 7.28 4.97 -4.50
CA ARG A 378 7.40 3.75 -3.70
C ARG A 378 8.82 3.52 -3.20
N GLN A 379 9.83 3.71 -4.05
CA GLN A 379 11.25 3.66 -3.67
C GLN A 379 11.60 4.70 -2.60
N GLN A 380 11.04 5.92 -2.70
CA GLN A 380 11.19 6.94 -1.65
C GLN A 380 10.63 6.46 -0.31
N VAL A 381 9.41 5.89 -0.28
CA VAL A 381 8.83 5.34 0.95
C VAL A 381 9.71 4.23 1.51
N GLU A 382 10.16 3.31 0.67
CA GLU A 382 10.97 2.16 1.07
C GLU A 382 12.30 2.59 1.70
N ALA A 383 13.03 3.53 1.08
CA ALA A 383 14.25 4.12 1.64
C ALA A 383 14.01 4.84 2.99
N TRP A 384 12.88 5.56 3.13
CA TRP A 384 12.48 6.11 4.43
C TRP A 384 12.18 5.00 5.48
N THR A 385 11.59 3.86 5.09
CA THR A 385 11.43 2.72 6.02
C THR A 385 12.77 2.07 6.38
N GLU A 386 13.74 2.02 5.46
CA GLU A 386 15.08 1.49 5.75
C GLU A 386 15.83 2.37 6.75
N TYR A 387 15.77 3.69 6.59
CA TYR A 387 16.30 4.64 7.57
C TYR A 387 15.66 4.45 8.96
N LEU A 388 14.34 4.25 9.03
CA LEU A 388 13.63 4.02 10.30
C LEU A 388 14.02 2.68 10.95
N LYS A 389 14.08 1.58 10.17
CA LYS A 389 14.57 0.26 10.64
C LYS A 389 16.03 0.34 11.12
N TRP A 390 16.85 1.18 10.50
CA TRP A 390 18.24 1.43 10.91
C TRP A 390 18.33 2.21 12.24
N GLU A 391 17.49 3.22 12.48
CA GLU A 391 17.42 3.85 13.81
C GLU A 391 16.90 2.89 14.89
N GLU A 392 15.92 2.03 14.56
CA GLU A 392 15.43 0.97 15.45
C GLU A 392 16.50 -0.06 15.81
N SER A 393 17.52 -0.28 14.97
CA SER A 393 18.64 -1.19 15.28
C SER A 393 19.64 -0.63 16.29
N ASN A 394 19.37 0.53 16.90
CA ASN A 394 20.22 1.25 17.87
C ASN A 394 21.70 1.39 17.44
N PRO A 395 22.02 2.12 16.34
CA PRO A 395 23.39 2.22 15.81
C PRO A 395 24.41 2.85 16.78
N LEU A 396 23.91 3.64 17.73
CA LEU A 396 24.69 4.28 18.80
C LEU A 396 24.99 3.37 19.99
N LEU A 397 24.33 2.20 20.10
CA LEU A 397 24.39 1.31 21.26
C LEU A 397 24.02 2.03 22.57
N LEU A 398 22.95 2.83 22.55
CA LEU A 398 22.42 3.51 23.73
C LEU A 398 21.90 2.47 24.74
N GLU A 399 22.44 2.52 25.96
CA GLU A 399 22.02 1.69 27.11
C GLU A 399 20.72 2.20 27.74
N ASP A 400 20.47 3.52 27.68
CA ASP A 400 19.22 4.12 28.16
C ASP A 400 18.09 3.98 27.15
N ALA A 401 17.07 3.21 27.54
CA ALA A 401 15.84 3.03 26.77
C ALA A 401 15.06 4.34 26.55
N ALA A 402 15.13 5.31 27.47
CA ALA A 402 14.42 6.58 27.32
C ALA A 402 15.08 7.47 26.24
N ALA A 403 16.41 7.59 26.25
CA ALA A 403 17.17 8.25 25.18
C ALA A 403 17.00 7.57 23.82
N LEU A 404 16.98 6.23 23.78
CA LEU A 404 16.73 5.47 22.55
C LEU A 404 15.31 5.72 21.99
N GLN A 405 14.29 5.66 22.85
CA GLN A 405 12.91 5.99 22.47
C GLN A 405 12.78 7.44 21.98
N ALA A 406 13.41 8.40 22.66
CA ALA A 406 13.39 9.80 22.25
C ALA A 406 14.03 10.01 20.87
N ARG A 407 15.15 9.32 20.59
CA ARG A 407 15.82 9.32 19.28
C ARG A 407 14.92 8.76 18.18
N ILE A 408 14.35 7.56 18.39
CA ILE A 408 13.50 6.90 17.39
C ILE A 408 12.19 7.68 17.18
N THR A 409 11.58 8.22 18.24
CA THR A 409 10.40 9.11 18.12
C THR A 409 10.74 10.38 17.33
N SER A 410 11.96 10.93 17.46
CA SER A 410 12.42 12.07 16.66
C SER A 410 12.58 11.70 15.18
N ALA A 411 13.13 10.52 14.87
CA ALA A 411 13.21 10.00 13.51
C ALA A 411 11.81 9.79 12.87
N TYR A 412 10.86 9.20 13.61
CA TYR A 412 9.47 9.09 13.16
C TYR A 412 8.79 10.45 12.97
N ARG A 413 9.01 11.44 13.86
CA ARG A 413 8.51 12.81 13.69
C ARG A 413 9.03 13.46 12.39
N LYS A 414 10.32 13.31 12.08
CA LYS A 414 10.90 13.75 10.80
C LYS A 414 10.27 13.06 9.60
N ALA A 415 10.12 11.73 9.64
CA ALA A 415 9.48 10.98 8.57
C ALA A 415 8.04 11.45 8.33
N THR A 416 7.23 11.63 9.39
CA THR A 416 5.86 12.17 9.29
C THR A 416 5.76 13.66 8.93
N MET A 417 6.87 14.40 8.90
CA MET A 417 6.91 15.77 8.38
C MET A 417 6.96 15.76 6.84
N TYR A 418 7.86 14.96 6.26
CA TYR A 418 8.01 14.84 4.79
C TYR A 418 6.98 13.91 4.15
N LEU A 419 6.52 12.90 4.89
CA LEU A 419 5.57 11.87 4.44
C LEU A 419 4.24 11.93 5.22
N ARG A 420 3.76 13.15 5.53
CA ARG A 420 2.52 13.41 6.31
C ARG A 420 1.33 12.58 5.85
N PHE A 421 1.16 12.40 4.54
CA PHE A 421 0.02 11.72 3.92
C PHE A 421 0.24 10.21 3.66
N TYR A 422 1.35 9.63 4.11
CA TYR A 422 1.68 8.21 3.89
C TYR A 422 1.33 7.38 5.15
N PRO A 423 0.22 6.60 5.14
CA PRO A 423 -0.26 5.93 6.35
C PRO A 423 0.67 4.83 6.86
N GLU A 424 1.53 4.26 6.00
CA GLU A 424 2.54 3.27 6.38
C GLU A 424 3.49 3.79 7.48
N VAL A 425 3.90 5.06 7.40
CA VAL A 425 4.80 5.68 8.39
C VAL A 425 4.11 5.86 9.75
N TRP A 426 2.84 6.29 9.75
CA TRP A 426 2.03 6.42 10.97
C TRP A 426 1.78 5.07 11.63
N TYR A 427 1.52 4.03 10.83
CA TYR A 427 1.32 2.66 11.31
C TYR A 427 2.62 2.08 11.92
N LEU A 428 3.76 2.19 11.24
CA LEU A 428 5.06 1.74 11.76
C LEU A 428 5.41 2.40 13.10
N ALA A 429 5.25 3.72 13.20
CA ALA A 429 5.44 4.47 14.45
C ALA A 429 4.52 3.97 15.58
N SER A 430 3.25 3.67 15.27
CA SER A 430 2.33 3.10 16.27
C SER A 430 2.77 1.71 16.75
N ARG A 431 3.29 0.86 15.87
CA ARG A 431 3.85 -0.46 16.24
C ARG A 431 5.06 -0.34 17.16
N TYR A 432 5.94 0.64 16.90
CA TYR A 432 7.08 0.94 17.78
C TYR A 432 6.63 1.45 19.16
N LEU A 433 5.61 2.31 19.23
CA LEU A 433 5.05 2.78 20.50
C LEU A 433 4.32 1.66 21.27
N ILE A 434 3.70 0.71 20.56
CA ILE A 434 3.09 -0.49 21.16
C ILE A 434 4.15 -1.46 21.69
N SER A 435 5.24 -1.71 20.96
CA SER A 435 6.33 -2.60 21.42
C SER A 435 7.12 -2.03 22.59
N THR A 436 7.10 -0.70 22.76
CA THR A 436 7.66 0.01 23.92
C THR A 436 6.62 0.27 25.04
N SER A 437 5.45 -0.38 24.97
CA SER A 437 4.35 -0.32 25.95
C SER A 437 3.68 1.05 26.14
N ARG A 438 3.93 2.04 25.27
CA ARG A 438 3.38 3.41 25.32
C ARG A 438 2.09 3.52 24.52
N GLN A 439 1.10 2.68 24.86
CA GLN A 439 -0.14 2.50 24.09
C GLN A 439 -1.01 3.76 23.99
N ASP A 440 -0.99 4.64 25.00
CA ASP A 440 -1.78 5.88 24.97
C ASP A 440 -1.18 6.92 24.00
N GLU A 441 0.15 6.99 23.91
CA GLU A 441 0.84 7.80 22.90
C GLU A 441 0.71 7.20 21.50
N ALA A 442 0.67 5.86 21.37
CA ALA A 442 0.31 5.22 20.10
C ALA A 442 -1.11 5.61 19.64
N ALA A 443 -2.05 5.74 20.58
CA ALA A 443 -3.43 6.13 20.27
C ALA A 443 -3.55 7.61 19.85
N THR A 444 -2.85 8.54 20.51
CA THR A 444 -2.82 9.95 20.06
C THR A 444 -2.07 10.10 18.74
N TRP A 445 -0.98 9.35 18.53
CA TRP A 445 -0.26 9.31 17.26
C TRP A 445 -1.14 8.83 16.10
N LEU A 446 -1.95 7.78 16.31
CA LEU A 446 -2.91 7.31 15.32
C LEU A 446 -4.07 8.29 15.09
N LYS A 447 -4.58 8.99 16.10
CA LYS A 447 -5.57 10.08 15.90
C LYS A 447 -4.99 11.19 15.00
N ASN A 448 -3.79 11.68 15.32
CA ASN A 448 -3.07 12.67 14.50
C ASN A 448 -2.79 12.19 13.06
N GLY A 449 -2.72 10.87 12.85
CA GLY A 449 -2.55 10.23 11.54
C GLY A 449 -3.88 10.06 10.78
N MET A 450 -4.99 9.75 11.45
CA MET A 450 -6.33 9.74 10.83
C MET A 450 -6.75 11.14 10.40
N GLU A 451 -6.41 12.17 11.17
CA GLU A 451 -6.56 13.59 10.78
C GLU A 451 -5.69 13.98 9.57
N ALA A 452 -4.56 13.29 9.34
CA ALA A 452 -3.73 13.48 8.15
C ALA A 452 -4.32 12.79 6.92
N CYS A 453 -4.85 11.58 7.13
CA CYS A 453 -5.20 10.62 6.10
C CYS A 453 -6.64 10.12 6.33
N THR A 454 -7.61 11.03 6.18
CA THR A 454 -9.03 10.82 6.50
C THR A 454 -9.68 9.62 5.81
N GLY A 455 -9.22 9.25 4.61
CA GLY A 455 -9.66 8.04 3.89
C GLY A 455 -8.83 6.77 4.16
N SER A 456 -7.90 6.75 5.12
CA SER A 456 -6.98 5.61 5.27
C SER A 456 -7.56 4.47 6.10
N PHE A 457 -8.05 3.42 5.42
CA PHE A 457 -8.46 2.14 6.01
C PHE A 457 -7.43 1.58 7.00
N LEU A 458 -6.12 1.63 6.66
CA LEU A 458 -5.05 1.11 7.50
C LEU A 458 -5.02 1.78 8.89
N LEU A 459 -5.14 3.12 8.95
CA LEU A 459 -5.06 3.84 10.22
C LEU A 459 -6.34 3.71 11.05
N HIS A 460 -7.50 3.72 10.39
CA HIS A 460 -8.78 3.53 11.08
C HIS A 460 -8.88 2.13 11.68
N PHE A 461 -8.52 1.08 10.93
CA PHE A 461 -8.52 -0.28 11.45
C PHE A 461 -7.44 -0.50 12.53
N ALA A 462 -6.21 0.02 12.35
CA ALA A 462 -5.17 -0.06 13.38
C ALA A 462 -5.53 0.69 14.67
N TYR A 463 -6.22 1.84 14.57
CA TYR A 463 -6.73 2.55 15.75
C TYR A 463 -7.79 1.71 16.47
N VAL A 464 -8.73 1.09 15.75
CA VAL A 464 -9.77 0.23 16.35
C VAL A 464 -9.16 -1.00 17.03
N GLU A 465 -8.14 -1.64 16.43
CA GLU A 465 -7.41 -2.76 17.04
C GLU A 465 -6.66 -2.34 18.32
N LEU A 466 -6.01 -1.17 18.32
CA LEU A 466 -5.36 -0.62 19.51
C LEU A 466 -6.38 -0.22 20.60
N ALA A 467 -7.51 0.36 20.21
CA ALA A 467 -8.58 0.76 21.11
C ALA A 467 -9.24 -0.46 21.77
N GLU A 468 -9.42 -1.57 21.04
CA GLU A 468 -9.86 -2.86 21.59
C GLU A 468 -8.82 -3.45 22.55
N ALA A 469 -7.53 -3.43 22.21
CA ALA A 469 -6.45 -3.88 23.10
C ALA A 469 -6.41 -3.07 24.41
N ARG A 470 -6.68 -1.75 24.34
CA ARG A 470 -6.84 -0.83 25.48
C ARG A 470 -8.23 -0.92 26.16
N LYS A 471 -9.17 -1.72 25.63
CA LYS A 471 -10.59 -1.81 26.04
C LYS A 471 -11.37 -0.49 26.00
N ALA A 472 -10.90 0.49 25.23
CA ALA A 472 -11.49 1.82 25.10
C ALA A 472 -12.40 1.89 23.84
N THR A 473 -13.51 1.16 23.86
CA THR A 473 -14.35 0.93 22.67
C THR A 473 -15.29 2.06 22.27
N THR A 474 -15.50 3.05 23.14
CA THR A 474 -16.47 4.16 22.95
C THR A 474 -16.23 4.95 21.66
N ASP A 475 -14.97 5.28 21.37
CA ASP A 475 -14.59 6.12 20.25
C ASP A 475 -14.74 5.39 18.90
N CYS A 476 -14.66 4.05 18.90
CA CYS A 476 -14.54 3.24 17.69
C CYS A 476 -15.76 3.35 16.76
N ALA A 477 -16.96 3.52 17.32
CA ALA A 477 -18.17 3.74 16.54
C ALA A 477 -18.06 4.99 15.67
N GLY A 478 -17.63 6.12 16.26
CA GLY A 478 -17.41 7.38 15.54
C GLY A 478 -16.27 7.31 14.51
N VAL A 479 -15.25 6.47 14.74
CA VAL A 479 -14.17 6.23 13.78
C VAL A 479 -14.67 5.46 12.55
N PHE A 480 -15.52 4.45 12.73
CA PHE A 480 -16.17 3.75 11.61
C PHE A 480 -17.17 4.65 10.87
N ASP A 481 -18.07 5.32 11.60
CA ASP A 481 -19.09 6.18 11.02
C ASP A 481 -18.48 7.41 10.31
N GLY A 482 -17.34 7.94 10.79
CA GLY A 482 -16.57 8.99 10.11
C GLY A 482 -15.95 8.54 8.79
N LEU A 483 -15.32 7.35 8.76
CA LEU A 483 -14.75 6.79 7.53
C LEU A 483 -15.84 6.45 6.50
N LEU A 484 -16.98 5.92 6.95
CA LEU A 484 -18.14 5.67 6.09
C LEU A 484 -18.66 6.97 5.45
N ASN A 485 -18.79 8.05 6.22
CA ASN A 485 -19.22 9.35 5.70
C ASN A 485 -18.23 9.90 4.65
N HIS A 486 -16.92 9.73 4.85
CA HIS A 486 -15.91 10.14 3.87
C HIS A 486 -16.02 9.36 2.55
N ILE A 487 -16.20 8.04 2.62
CA ILE A 487 -16.33 7.18 1.43
C ILE A 487 -17.67 7.45 0.72
N HIS A 488 -18.78 7.61 1.45
CA HIS A 488 -20.07 7.97 0.85
C HIS A 488 -19.97 9.32 0.12
N ALA A 489 -19.35 10.34 0.72
CA ALA A 489 -19.12 11.63 0.05
C ALA A 489 -18.29 11.50 -1.24
N GLN A 490 -17.32 10.58 -1.30
CA GLN A 490 -16.57 10.27 -2.54
C GLN A 490 -17.43 9.58 -3.59
N ILE A 491 -18.28 8.61 -3.20
CA ILE A 491 -19.23 7.95 -4.10
C ILE A 491 -20.22 8.97 -4.66
N ASP A 492 -20.84 9.77 -3.78
CA ASP A 492 -21.80 10.81 -4.14
C ASP A 492 -21.17 11.85 -5.08
N ALA A 493 -19.92 12.26 -4.84
CA ALA A 493 -19.19 13.19 -5.71
C ALA A 493 -18.86 12.59 -7.09
N ARG A 494 -18.40 11.33 -7.18
CA ARG A 494 -18.12 10.69 -8.50
C ARG A 494 -19.41 10.39 -9.26
N GLN A 495 -20.49 10.02 -8.57
CA GLN A 495 -21.83 9.89 -9.16
C GLN A 495 -22.38 11.24 -9.65
N ALA A 496 -22.24 12.31 -8.86
CA ALA A 496 -22.64 13.66 -9.27
C ALA A 496 -21.84 14.14 -10.48
N LYS A 497 -20.51 13.91 -10.50
CA LYS A 497 -19.68 14.20 -11.68
C LYS A 497 -20.15 13.42 -12.91
N LEU A 498 -20.36 12.10 -12.81
CA LEU A 498 -20.88 11.30 -13.92
C LEU A 498 -22.24 11.81 -14.42
N GLN A 499 -23.14 12.19 -13.52
CA GLN A 499 -24.42 12.80 -13.90
C GLN A 499 -24.25 14.16 -14.57
N GLN A 500 -23.26 14.97 -14.18
CA GLN A 500 -22.93 16.23 -14.84
C GLN A 500 -22.32 15.98 -16.22
N ASP A 501 -21.35 15.08 -16.35
CA ASP A 501 -20.71 14.72 -17.62
C ASP A 501 -21.74 14.18 -18.63
N LEU A 502 -22.69 13.34 -18.18
CA LEU A 502 -23.80 12.86 -19.00
C LEU A 502 -24.78 13.99 -19.41
N LYS A 503 -25.10 14.92 -18.50
CA LYS A 503 -25.94 16.09 -18.82
C LYS A 503 -25.26 17.03 -19.80
N ASN A 504 -23.95 17.25 -19.67
CA ASN A 504 -23.17 18.05 -20.61
C ASN A 504 -23.27 17.45 -22.02
N VAL A 505 -23.09 16.14 -22.15
CA VAL A 505 -23.26 15.38 -23.40
C VAL A 505 -24.67 15.48 -23.98
N ASP A 506 -25.71 15.50 -23.14
CA ASP A 506 -27.09 15.78 -23.59
C ASP A 506 -27.26 17.23 -24.08
N THR A 507 -26.75 18.23 -23.35
CA THR A 507 -26.83 19.64 -23.80
C THR A 507 -26.05 19.90 -25.07
N GLU A 508 -24.88 19.27 -25.26
CA GLU A 508 -24.14 19.30 -26.53
C GLU A 508 -24.97 18.72 -27.68
N ALA A 509 -25.68 17.61 -27.45
CA ALA A 509 -26.52 16.97 -28.45
C ALA A 509 -27.76 17.81 -28.82
N GLU A 510 -28.45 18.41 -27.84
CA GLU A 510 -29.58 19.30 -28.12
C GLU A 510 -29.14 20.61 -28.78
N MET A 511 -27.99 21.19 -28.39
CA MET A 511 -27.42 22.33 -29.11
C MET A 511 -27.05 21.99 -30.56
N ALA A 512 -26.47 20.80 -30.81
CA ALA A 512 -26.16 20.35 -32.17
C ALA A 512 -27.43 20.14 -33.02
N LYS A 513 -28.50 19.57 -32.46
CA LYS A 513 -29.81 19.45 -33.12
C LYS A 513 -30.43 20.82 -33.41
N ALA A 514 -30.40 21.74 -32.45
CA ALA A 514 -30.93 23.09 -32.61
C ALA A 514 -30.18 23.87 -33.70
N GLN A 515 -28.85 23.75 -33.75
CA GLN A 515 -28.04 24.31 -34.85
C GLN A 515 -28.35 23.66 -36.20
N ALA A 516 -28.59 22.35 -36.26
CA ALA A 516 -28.99 21.68 -37.50
C ALA A 516 -30.39 22.14 -37.97
N ALA A 517 -31.37 22.24 -37.06
CA ALA A 517 -32.70 22.76 -37.37
C ALA A 517 -32.67 24.23 -37.81
N SER A 518 -31.82 25.06 -37.19
CA SER A 518 -31.59 26.45 -37.58
C SER A 518 -30.99 26.56 -38.99
N ARG A 519 -30.05 25.67 -39.37
CA ARG A 519 -29.53 25.60 -40.75
C ARG A 519 -30.61 25.22 -41.75
N ARG A 520 -31.39 24.15 -41.49
CA ARG A 520 -32.54 23.75 -42.33
C ARG A 520 -33.51 24.92 -42.56
N ALA A 521 -33.82 25.68 -41.51
CA ALA A 521 -34.70 26.85 -41.60
C ALA A 521 -34.11 28.01 -42.42
N ASN A 522 -32.79 28.20 -42.38
CA ASN A 522 -32.09 29.28 -43.09
C ASN A 522 -31.74 28.94 -44.55
N GLU A 523 -31.67 27.65 -44.90
CA GLU A 523 -31.47 27.16 -46.27
C GLU A 523 -32.75 27.19 -47.12
N GLY A 524 -33.91 27.43 -46.49
CA GLY A 524 -35.18 27.73 -47.17
C GLY A 524 -35.91 26.52 -47.77
N ASP A 525 -35.49 25.30 -47.44
CA ASP A 525 -36.08 24.07 -47.97
C ASP A 525 -37.37 23.70 -47.21
N GLY A 526 -38.50 24.15 -47.75
CA GLY A 526 -39.83 23.95 -47.18
C GLY A 526 -40.49 22.66 -47.62
N ASP A 527 -40.64 21.71 -46.68
CA ASP A 527 -41.47 20.50 -46.81
C ASP A 527 -41.02 19.51 -47.91
N VAL A 528 -39.71 19.23 -47.96
CA VAL A 528 -39.16 18.06 -48.67
C VAL A 528 -39.04 16.87 -47.69
N ASP A 529 -39.42 15.68 -48.17
CA ASP A 529 -39.33 14.42 -47.43
C ASP A 529 -37.91 14.20 -46.88
N VAL A 530 -37.73 14.21 -45.55
CA VAL A 530 -36.41 14.09 -44.88
C VAL A 530 -35.64 12.91 -45.47
N ASP A 531 -34.55 13.20 -46.16
CA ASP A 531 -33.96 12.26 -47.12
C ASP A 531 -33.46 10.98 -46.44
N GLY A 532 -33.42 9.87 -47.18
CA GLY A 532 -33.05 8.55 -46.67
C GLY A 532 -31.67 8.53 -46.03
N GLU A 533 -30.73 9.31 -46.59
CA GLU A 533 -29.41 9.52 -46.00
C GLU A 533 -29.46 10.33 -44.69
N GLU A 534 -30.33 11.32 -44.57
CA GLU A 534 -30.37 12.20 -43.41
C GLU A 534 -30.90 11.48 -42.17
N ARG A 535 -31.93 10.64 -42.33
CA ARG A 535 -32.39 9.72 -41.26
C ARG A 535 -31.28 8.75 -40.85
N GLU A 536 -30.40 8.35 -41.79
CA GLU A 536 -29.26 7.51 -41.47
C GLU A 536 -28.14 8.27 -40.73
N ARG A 537 -27.91 9.55 -41.06
CA ARG A 537 -27.02 10.46 -40.32
C ARG A 537 -27.54 10.71 -38.90
N GLU A 538 -28.84 10.96 -38.72
CA GLU A 538 -29.47 11.11 -37.41
C GLU A 538 -29.39 9.82 -36.57
N ARG A 539 -29.63 8.64 -37.18
CA ARG A 539 -29.41 7.34 -36.52
C ARG A 539 -27.95 7.16 -36.08
N LYS A 540 -26.99 7.41 -36.97
CA LYS A 540 -25.54 7.31 -36.67
C LYS A 540 -25.12 8.29 -35.58
N ALA A 541 -25.65 9.51 -35.56
CA ALA A 541 -25.42 10.48 -34.50
C ALA A 541 -26.02 10.04 -33.16
N GLY A 542 -27.23 9.46 -33.16
CA GLY A 542 -27.85 8.86 -31.97
C GLY A 542 -27.06 7.66 -31.42
N GLU A 543 -26.56 6.80 -32.29
CA GLU A 543 -25.69 5.66 -31.94
C GLU A 543 -24.34 6.13 -31.39
N GLN A 544 -23.73 7.17 -31.97
CA GLN A 544 -22.51 7.81 -31.45
C GLN A 544 -22.74 8.49 -30.09
N LEU A 545 -23.88 9.15 -29.90
CA LEU A 545 -24.26 9.75 -28.62
C LEU A 545 -24.43 8.68 -27.53
N GLN A 546 -25.13 7.58 -27.84
CA GLN A 546 -25.27 6.44 -26.93
C GLN A 546 -23.92 5.79 -26.63
N ALA A 547 -23.04 5.63 -27.63
CA ALA A 547 -21.69 5.11 -27.45
C ALA A 547 -20.82 6.03 -26.55
N ARG A 548 -20.90 7.36 -26.71
CA ARG A 548 -20.18 8.32 -25.86
C ARG A 548 -20.69 8.28 -24.41
N LYS A 549 -22.00 8.21 -24.19
CA LYS A 549 -22.58 8.01 -22.84
C LYS A 549 -22.19 6.67 -22.24
N HIS A 550 -22.21 5.60 -23.03
CA HIS A 550 -21.79 4.27 -22.61
C HIS A 550 -20.31 4.23 -22.23
N ALA A 551 -19.43 4.90 -22.97
CA ALA A 551 -18.01 5.01 -22.65
C ALA A 551 -17.76 5.72 -21.31
N LEU A 552 -18.37 6.90 -21.10
CA LEU A 552 -18.28 7.63 -19.83
C LEU A 552 -18.82 6.81 -18.64
N SER A 553 -19.92 6.09 -18.85
CA SER A 553 -20.47 5.17 -17.85
C SER A 553 -19.55 3.97 -17.59
N ALA A 554 -18.98 3.37 -18.63
CA ALA A 554 -18.07 2.22 -18.52
C ALA A 554 -16.73 2.57 -17.83
N GLU A 555 -16.28 3.82 -17.91
CA GLU A 555 -15.13 4.33 -17.15
C GLU A 555 -15.48 4.56 -15.67
N ALA A 556 -16.58 5.27 -15.39
CA ALA A 556 -16.91 5.70 -14.03
C ALA A 556 -17.56 4.60 -13.15
N ASN A 557 -18.35 3.69 -13.74
CA ASN A 557 -19.03 2.61 -13.00
C ASN A 557 -18.06 1.70 -12.20
N PRO A 558 -16.96 1.15 -12.77
CA PRO A 558 -16.05 0.29 -11.99
C PRO A 558 -15.36 1.03 -10.84
N GLU A 559 -15.22 2.36 -10.90
CA GLU A 559 -14.72 3.18 -9.79
C GLU A 559 -15.78 3.34 -8.70
N ILE A 560 -17.02 3.64 -9.09
CA ILE A 560 -18.17 3.75 -8.18
C ILE A 560 -18.41 2.42 -7.46
N GLU A 561 -18.37 1.28 -8.15
CA GLU A 561 -18.46 -0.04 -7.51
C GLU A 561 -17.25 -0.31 -6.61
N GLY A 562 -16.03 0.03 -7.02
CA GLY A 562 -14.83 -0.10 -6.16
C GLY A 562 -14.93 0.71 -4.86
N LEU A 563 -15.54 1.89 -4.88
CA LEU A 563 -15.80 2.71 -3.69
C LEU A 563 -16.94 2.12 -2.83
N LYS A 564 -17.97 1.53 -3.44
CA LYS A 564 -19.03 0.79 -2.72
C LYS A 564 -18.51 -0.49 -2.05
N GLU A 565 -17.63 -1.23 -2.72
CA GLU A 565 -16.88 -2.37 -2.15
C GLU A 565 -16.05 -1.91 -0.94
N ALA A 566 -15.37 -0.76 -1.06
CA ALA A 566 -14.60 -0.18 0.03
C ALA A 566 -15.46 0.26 1.24
N SER A 567 -16.62 0.91 1.01
CA SER A 567 -17.59 1.20 2.07
C SER A 567 -18.10 -0.09 2.73
N SER A 568 -18.36 -1.12 1.92
CA SER A 568 -18.85 -2.41 2.39
C SER A 568 -17.82 -3.16 3.23
N LEU A 569 -16.53 -3.09 2.88
CA LEU A 569 -15.45 -3.57 3.74
C LEU A 569 -15.47 -2.88 5.12
N VAL A 570 -15.71 -1.57 5.18
CA VAL A 570 -15.81 -0.83 6.46
C VAL A 570 -17.02 -1.28 7.27
N TRP A 571 -18.20 -1.45 6.65
CA TRP A 571 -19.37 -2.04 7.32
C TRP A 571 -19.09 -3.46 7.86
N ILE A 572 -18.39 -4.31 7.09
CA ILE A 572 -18.02 -5.67 7.51
C ILE A 572 -17.06 -5.62 8.70
N LYS A 573 -16.04 -4.75 8.70
CA LYS A 573 -15.14 -4.59 9.85
C LYS A 573 -15.86 -4.02 11.09
N TYR A 574 -16.82 -3.12 10.91
CA TYR A 574 -17.66 -2.57 11.99
C TYR A 574 -18.55 -3.68 12.61
N MET A 575 -19.22 -4.50 11.80
CA MET A 575 -19.97 -5.67 12.28
C MET A 575 -19.08 -6.66 13.03
N HIS A 576 -17.90 -6.98 12.49
CA HIS A 576 -16.94 -7.89 13.13
C HIS A 576 -16.39 -7.35 14.45
N PHE A 577 -16.11 -6.03 14.53
CA PHE A 577 -15.71 -5.35 15.76
C PHE A 577 -16.79 -5.47 16.84
N LEU A 578 -18.01 -4.99 16.58
CA LEU A 578 -19.10 -5.07 17.57
C LEU A 578 -19.43 -6.51 17.96
N ARG A 579 -19.40 -7.46 17.01
CA ARG A 579 -19.59 -8.89 17.31
C ARG A 579 -18.49 -9.46 18.21
N ARG A 580 -17.29 -8.86 18.24
CA ARG A 580 -16.15 -9.27 19.07
C ARG A 580 -16.14 -8.58 20.44
N THR A 581 -16.63 -7.34 20.55
CA THR A 581 -16.63 -6.54 21.79
C THR A 581 -17.94 -6.60 22.57
N GLU A 582 -19.09 -6.51 21.88
CA GLU A 582 -20.44 -6.38 22.47
C GLU A 582 -21.38 -7.55 22.10
N GLY A 583 -21.00 -8.36 21.10
CA GLY A 583 -21.70 -9.57 20.68
C GLY A 583 -22.68 -9.38 19.52
N ILE A 584 -23.49 -10.41 19.25
CA ILE A 584 -24.25 -10.51 17.99
C ILE A 584 -25.42 -9.50 17.88
N ARG A 585 -25.98 -9.01 18.99
CA ARG A 585 -27.14 -8.09 18.95
C ARG A 585 -26.78 -6.71 18.37
N PRO A 586 -25.72 -6.01 18.83
CA PRO A 586 -25.26 -4.77 18.17
C PRO A 586 -24.81 -4.99 16.73
N ALA A 587 -24.15 -6.12 16.42
CA ALA A 587 -23.75 -6.44 15.05
C ALA A 587 -24.96 -6.57 14.08
N ARG A 588 -26.07 -7.20 14.51
CA ARG A 588 -27.34 -7.23 13.77
C ARG A 588 -27.97 -5.83 13.61
N SER A 589 -27.75 -4.92 14.57
CA SER A 589 -28.18 -3.52 14.45
C SER A 589 -27.38 -2.78 13.38
N VAL A 590 -26.06 -2.94 13.36
CA VAL A 590 -25.20 -2.38 12.28
C VAL A 590 -25.53 -2.99 10.92
N PHE A 591 -25.79 -4.30 10.81
CA PHE A 591 -26.30 -4.89 9.57
C PHE A 591 -27.62 -4.23 9.11
N SER A 592 -28.50 -3.90 10.05
CA SER A 592 -29.77 -3.21 9.79
C SER A 592 -29.61 -1.73 9.45
N ARG A 593 -28.47 -1.09 9.80
CA ARG A 593 -28.05 0.23 9.30
C ARG A 593 -27.46 0.11 7.89
N ALA A 594 -26.49 -0.78 7.69
CA ALA A 594 -25.78 -0.98 6.43
C ALA A 594 -26.73 -1.28 5.27
N ARG A 595 -27.71 -2.15 5.48
CA ARG A 595 -28.81 -2.47 4.54
C ARG A 595 -29.71 -1.29 4.14
N LYS A 596 -29.64 -0.17 4.86
CA LYS A 596 -30.38 1.08 4.57
C LYS A 596 -29.46 2.16 4.00
N SER A 597 -28.15 1.90 3.86
CA SER A 597 -27.24 2.78 3.16
C SER A 597 -27.58 2.79 1.66
N PRO A 598 -27.58 3.95 0.98
CA PRO A 598 -27.75 4.01 -0.48
C PRO A 598 -26.73 3.15 -1.24
N HIS A 599 -25.53 3.01 -0.68
CA HIS A 599 -24.35 2.39 -1.31
C HIS A 599 -24.07 0.97 -0.80
N CYS A 600 -25.11 0.21 -0.45
CA CYS A 600 -25.01 -1.15 0.07
C CYS A 600 -24.74 -2.18 -1.04
N THR A 601 -23.75 -3.06 -0.86
CA THR A 601 -23.47 -4.20 -1.76
C THR A 601 -23.81 -5.56 -1.14
N TRP A 602 -23.70 -6.64 -1.93
CA TRP A 602 -24.01 -8.00 -1.49
C TRP A 602 -22.99 -8.59 -0.49
N GLN A 603 -21.72 -8.16 -0.53
CA GLN A 603 -20.66 -8.66 0.38
C GLN A 603 -21.04 -8.43 1.86
N ILE A 604 -21.82 -7.39 2.16
CA ILE A 604 -22.34 -7.11 3.52
C ILE A 604 -23.32 -8.22 3.98
N PHE A 605 -24.14 -8.75 3.06
CA PHE A 605 -25.08 -9.83 3.35
C PHE A 605 -24.35 -11.16 3.50
N GLU A 606 -23.39 -11.47 2.63
CA GLU A 606 -22.53 -12.65 2.74
C GLU A 606 -21.82 -12.68 4.10
N ALA A 607 -21.11 -11.60 4.46
CA ALA A 607 -20.42 -11.48 5.73
C ALA A 607 -21.38 -11.61 6.93
N SER A 608 -22.58 -11.03 6.86
CA SER A 608 -23.59 -11.21 7.91
C SER A 608 -24.10 -12.65 7.99
N ALA A 609 -24.30 -13.35 6.86
CA ALA A 609 -24.76 -14.73 6.84
C ALA A 609 -23.68 -15.69 7.37
N LEU A 610 -22.44 -15.53 6.92
CA LEU A 610 -21.28 -16.29 7.41
C LEU A 610 -21.01 -16.02 8.89
N MET A 611 -21.23 -14.79 9.38
CA MET A 611 -21.17 -14.48 10.81
C MET A 611 -22.24 -15.24 11.62
N GLU A 612 -23.49 -15.29 11.15
CA GLU A 612 -24.56 -16.06 11.81
C GLU A 612 -24.30 -17.58 11.76
N TYR A 613 -23.80 -18.10 10.63
CA TYR A 613 -23.45 -19.50 10.48
C TYR A 613 -22.26 -19.91 11.37
N HIS A 614 -21.13 -19.21 11.28
CA HIS A 614 -19.91 -19.61 12.01
C HIS A 614 -19.92 -19.20 13.48
N CYS A 615 -20.57 -18.09 13.87
CA CYS A 615 -20.58 -17.61 15.26
C CYS A 615 -21.84 -18.04 16.03
N SER A 616 -23.03 -17.81 15.48
CA SER A 616 -24.30 -18.16 16.14
C SER A 616 -24.66 -19.64 16.01
N LYS A 617 -24.09 -20.34 15.01
CA LYS A 617 -24.45 -21.72 14.61
C LYS A 617 -25.89 -21.83 14.09
N GLU A 618 -26.37 -20.78 13.43
CA GLU A 618 -27.76 -20.65 12.96
C GLU A 618 -27.84 -20.70 11.42
N PRO A 619 -27.72 -21.89 10.78
CA PRO A 619 -27.74 -22.00 9.32
C PRO A 619 -29.06 -21.49 8.72
N VAL A 620 -30.19 -21.73 9.39
CA VAL A 620 -31.52 -21.26 8.96
C VAL A 620 -31.62 -19.72 8.94
N VAL A 621 -30.85 -19.01 9.79
CA VAL A 621 -30.75 -17.55 9.75
C VAL A 621 -29.86 -17.11 8.59
N ALA A 622 -28.72 -17.78 8.38
CA ALA A 622 -27.81 -17.49 7.28
C ALA A 622 -28.47 -17.65 5.89
N THR A 623 -29.17 -18.77 5.63
CA THR A 623 -29.93 -18.96 4.38
C THR A 623 -31.00 -17.89 4.18
N LYS A 624 -31.68 -17.44 5.25
CA LYS A 624 -32.66 -16.34 5.18
C LYS A 624 -32.01 -14.99 4.86
N VAL A 625 -30.75 -14.77 5.23
CA VAL A 625 -29.99 -13.56 4.84
C VAL A 625 -29.59 -13.63 3.36
N PHE A 626 -29.17 -14.79 2.86
CA PHE A 626 -28.90 -14.97 1.42
C PHE A 626 -30.16 -14.88 0.55
N GLU A 627 -31.29 -15.51 0.92
CA GLU A 627 -32.57 -15.35 0.20
C GLU A 627 -33.14 -13.92 0.27
N LEU A 628 -32.72 -13.11 1.26
CA LEU A 628 -33.02 -11.69 1.28
C LEU A 628 -32.13 -10.91 0.30
N ALA A 629 -30.83 -11.21 0.25
CA ALA A 629 -29.89 -10.61 -0.69
C ALA A 629 -30.24 -10.93 -2.15
N LEU A 630 -30.65 -12.16 -2.44
CA LEU A 630 -31.03 -12.62 -3.79
C LEU A 630 -32.16 -11.79 -4.42
N LYS A 631 -33.04 -11.19 -3.60
CA LYS A 631 -34.12 -10.30 -4.09
C LYS A 631 -33.63 -8.94 -4.60
N THR A 632 -32.40 -8.56 -4.26
CA THR A 632 -31.80 -7.27 -4.63
C THR A 632 -30.61 -7.47 -5.57
N PHE A 633 -29.82 -8.52 -5.35
CA PHE A 633 -28.55 -8.79 -6.05
C PHE A 633 -28.58 -10.09 -6.89
N GLY A 634 -29.76 -10.68 -7.14
CA GLY A 634 -29.88 -11.89 -7.98
C GLY A 634 -29.50 -11.70 -9.45
N ASN A 635 -29.24 -10.46 -9.87
CA ASN A 635 -28.71 -10.11 -11.21
C ASN A 635 -27.17 -9.99 -11.24
N ASP A 636 -26.48 -10.31 -10.14
CA ASP A 636 -25.01 -10.33 -9.99
C ASP A 636 -24.51 -11.79 -9.96
N GLU A 637 -23.66 -12.15 -10.93
CA GLU A 637 -23.14 -13.50 -11.10
C GLU A 637 -22.16 -13.92 -9.99
N ALA A 638 -21.39 -12.98 -9.42
CA ALA A 638 -20.45 -13.24 -8.33
C ALA A 638 -21.19 -13.53 -7.02
N PHE A 639 -22.25 -12.75 -6.71
CA PHE A 639 -23.12 -13.04 -5.56
C PHE A 639 -23.73 -14.46 -5.65
N VAL A 640 -24.22 -14.85 -6.83
CA VAL A 640 -24.84 -16.16 -7.03
C VAL A 640 -23.83 -17.29 -6.85
N VAL A 641 -22.60 -17.14 -7.35
CA VAL A 641 -21.49 -18.09 -7.10
C VAL A 641 -21.20 -18.22 -5.60
N ARG A 642 -21.12 -17.11 -4.84
CA ARG A 642 -20.87 -17.14 -3.38
C ARG A 642 -22.01 -17.75 -2.58
N TYR A 643 -23.27 -17.53 -2.97
CA TYR A 643 -24.40 -18.20 -2.32
C TYR A 643 -24.44 -19.71 -2.65
N LEU A 644 -24.09 -20.09 -3.87
CA LEU A 644 -23.96 -21.50 -4.27
C LEU A 644 -22.82 -22.21 -3.50
N ASP A 645 -21.67 -21.55 -3.34
CA ASP A 645 -20.57 -21.99 -2.45
C ASP A 645 -21.06 -22.24 -1.02
N PHE A 646 -21.82 -21.30 -0.46
CA PHE A 646 -22.37 -21.42 0.90
C PHE A 646 -23.30 -22.65 1.05
N LEU A 647 -24.24 -22.84 0.13
CA LEU A 647 -25.16 -23.99 0.17
C LEU A 647 -24.43 -25.33 0.03
N ILE A 648 -23.44 -25.41 -0.87
CA ILE A 648 -22.57 -26.58 -1.01
C ILE A 648 -21.74 -26.82 0.26
N SER A 649 -21.23 -25.76 0.91
CA SER A 649 -20.47 -25.86 2.17
C SER A 649 -21.30 -26.34 3.38
N MET A 650 -22.63 -26.23 3.29
CA MET A 650 -23.58 -26.79 4.27
C MET A 650 -24.07 -28.20 3.92
N ASN A 651 -23.67 -28.76 2.76
CA ASN A 651 -24.21 -29.98 2.19
C ASN A 651 -25.74 -29.89 1.94
N ASP A 652 -26.24 -28.73 1.50
CA ASP A 652 -27.65 -28.52 1.12
C ASP A 652 -27.83 -28.64 -0.39
N ASP A 653 -27.58 -29.85 -0.89
CA ASP A 653 -27.55 -30.19 -2.33
C ASP A 653 -28.89 -29.93 -3.04
N SER A 654 -29.98 -29.94 -2.26
CA SER A 654 -31.34 -29.69 -2.74
C SER A 654 -31.56 -28.20 -2.99
N ASN A 655 -31.24 -27.33 -2.02
CA ASN A 655 -31.36 -25.89 -2.22
C ASN A 655 -30.27 -25.35 -3.16
N ALA A 656 -29.07 -25.94 -3.19
CA ALA A 656 -28.02 -25.58 -4.15
C ALA A 656 -28.48 -25.80 -5.60
N ARG A 657 -29.05 -26.99 -5.91
CA ARG A 657 -29.60 -27.28 -7.24
C ARG A 657 -30.83 -26.42 -7.56
N ALA A 658 -31.71 -26.17 -6.58
CA ALA A 658 -32.85 -25.29 -6.76
C ALA A 658 -32.46 -23.82 -6.99
N LEU A 659 -31.38 -23.33 -6.37
CA LEU A 659 -30.80 -22.02 -6.65
C LEU A 659 -30.26 -21.96 -8.08
N PHE A 660 -29.46 -22.95 -8.49
CA PHE A 660 -28.90 -23.01 -9.84
C PHE A 660 -29.99 -22.93 -10.91
N GLU A 661 -30.99 -23.82 -10.88
CA GLU A 661 -32.05 -23.84 -11.90
C GLU A 661 -32.95 -22.60 -11.88
N ARG A 662 -33.17 -21.99 -10.70
CA ARG A 662 -33.95 -20.73 -10.55
C ARG A 662 -33.25 -19.53 -11.19
N VAL A 663 -31.92 -19.53 -11.23
CA VAL A 663 -31.12 -18.34 -11.56
C VAL A 663 -30.44 -18.46 -12.93
N ILE A 664 -30.10 -19.65 -13.40
CA ILE A 664 -29.35 -19.81 -14.66
C ILE A 664 -30.09 -19.27 -15.90
N GLY A 665 -31.42 -19.15 -15.83
CA GLY A 665 -32.27 -18.57 -16.88
C GLY A 665 -32.42 -17.04 -16.85
N THR A 666 -31.87 -16.32 -15.86
CA THR A 666 -31.97 -14.84 -15.79
C THR A 666 -30.73 -14.12 -16.34
N PHE A 667 -29.66 -14.85 -16.67
CA PHE A 667 -28.40 -14.32 -17.19
C PHE A 667 -28.25 -14.61 -18.68
N THR A 668 -27.49 -13.76 -19.38
CA THR A 668 -26.99 -14.09 -20.73
C THR A 668 -25.97 -15.23 -20.64
N PRO A 669 -25.81 -16.07 -21.69
CA PRO A 669 -24.88 -17.21 -21.65
C PRO A 669 -23.45 -16.83 -21.22
N GLU A 670 -22.96 -15.67 -21.65
CA GLU A 670 -21.63 -15.17 -21.28
C GLU A 670 -21.50 -14.89 -19.77
N ARG A 671 -22.48 -14.19 -19.18
CA ARG A 671 -22.50 -13.86 -17.74
C ARG A 671 -22.88 -15.05 -16.85
N ALA A 672 -23.62 -16.01 -17.37
CA ALA A 672 -23.94 -17.27 -16.68
C ALA A 672 -22.71 -18.18 -16.47
N ARG A 673 -21.59 -17.92 -17.17
CA ARG A 673 -20.46 -18.86 -17.24
C ARG A 673 -19.80 -19.20 -15.89
N PRO A 674 -19.54 -18.25 -14.96
CA PRO A 674 -18.97 -18.58 -13.65
C PRO A 674 -19.89 -19.49 -12.81
N ILE A 675 -21.21 -19.31 -12.94
CA ILE A 675 -22.22 -20.12 -12.26
C ILE A 675 -22.21 -21.55 -12.83
N TRP A 676 -22.15 -21.70 -14.16
CA TRP A 676 -21.96 -22.98 -14.83
C TRP A 676 -20.68 -23.70 -14.40
N ASP A 677 -19.52 -23.02 -14.46
CA ASP A 677 -18.23 -23.62 -14.09
C ASP A 677 -18.19 -24.02 -12.61
N ARG A 678 -18.79 -23.23 -11.71
CA ARG A 678 -18.86 -23.55 -10.28
C ARG A 678 -19.78 -24.73 -9.99
N TRP A 679 -20.92 -24.84 -10.67
CA TRP A 679 -21.83 -25.97 -10.53
C TRP A 679 -21.28 -27.25 -11.16
N ALA A 680 -20.61 -27.14 -12.31
CA ALA A 680 -19.92 -28.26 -12.96
C ALA A 680 -18.83 -28.86 -12.07
N LYS A 681 -17.99 -28.01 -11.45
CA LYS A 681 -17.00 -28.46 -10.44
C LYS A 681 -17.61 -29.21 -9.26
N TYR A 682 -18.90 -29.02 -8.95
CA TYR A 682 -19.61 -29.78 -7.91
C TYR A 682 -20.19 -31.09 -8.46
N GLU A 683 -21.00 -31.06 -9.53
CA GLU A 683 -21.62 -32.27 -10.10
C GLU A 683 -20.57 -33.26 -10.65
N TYR A 684 -19.40 -32.82 -11.15
CA TYR A 684 -18.33 -33.73 -11.56
C TYR A 684 -17.63 -34.47 -10.39
N ASN A 685 -17.63 -33.89 -9.18
CA ASN A 685 -16.98 -34.47 -8.01
C ASN A 685 -17.94 -35.29 -7.13
N PHE A 686 -19.22 -34.91 -7.08
CA PHE A 686 -20.21 -35.46 -6.14
C PHE A 686 -21.54 -35.89 -6.77
N GLY A 687 -21.78 -35.56 -8.04
CA GLY A 687 -22.99 -35.93 -8.77
C GLY A 687 -22.97 -37.38 -9.26
N ASP A 688 -24.14 -37.89 -9.65
CA ASP A 688 -24.24 -39.21 -10.30
C ASP A 688 -23.97 -39.12 -11.81
N SER A 689 -23.71 -40.27 -12.46
CA SER A 689 -23.41 -40.32 -13.89
C SER A 689 -24.55 -39.80 -14.79
N VAL A 690 -25.78 -39.73 -14.30
CA VAL A 690 -26.94 -39.22 -15.05
C VAL A 690 -27.04 -37.70 -14.91
N ALA A 691 -26.74 -37.15 -13.73
CA ALA A 691 -26.60 -35.71 -13.51
C ALA A 691 -25.45 -35.14 -14.35
N ILE A 692 -24.28 -35.79 -14.36
CA ILE A 692 -23.12 -35.41 -15.18
C ILE A 692 -23.48 -35.40 -16.67
N GLN A 693 -24.14 -36.45 -17.20
CA GLN A 693 -24.54 -36.49 -18.61
C GLN A 693 -25.55 -35.40 -18.99
N LYS A 694 -26.53 -35.11 -18.12
CA LYS A 694 -27.49 -34.01 -18.31
C LYS A 694 -26.82 -32.64 -18.29
N LEU A 695 -25.85 -32.45 -17.40
CA LEU A 695 -25.05 -31.24 -17.32
C LEU A 695 -24.21 -31.04 -18.59
N GLU A 696 -23.49 -32.07 -19.03
CA GLU A 696 -22.68 -32.02 -20.27
C GLU A 696 -23.53 -31.73 -21.51
N SER A 697 -24.75 -32.29 -21.59
CA SER A 697 -25.69 -32.03 -22.69
C SER A 697 -26.11 -30.55 -22.71
N ARG A 698 -26.54 -30.01 -21.56
CA ARG A 698 -26.94 -28.59 -21.45
C ARG A 698 -25.77 -27.63 -21.64
N LEU A 699 -24.56 -27.99 -21.22
CA LEU A 699 -23.34 -27.22 -21.48
C LEU A 699 -23.01 -27.19 -22.99
N ALA A 700 -23.20 -28.30 -23.70
CA ALA A 700 -23.02 -28.37 -25.15
C ALA A 700 -24.07 -27.56 -25.93
N GLU A 701 -25.33 -27.57 -25.47
CA GLU A 701 -26.40 -26.74 -26.02
C GLU A 701 -26.18 -25.24 -25.75
N THR A 702 -25.72 -24.88 -24.54
CA THR A 702 -25.51 -23.47 -24.12
C THR A 702 -24.23 -22.87 -24.68
N TYR A 703 -23.18 -23.68 -24.87
CA TYR A 703 -21.88 -23.23 -25.40
C TYR A 703 -21.38 -24.17 -26.53
N PRO A 704 -21.91 -24.06 -27.76
CA PRO A 704 -21.48 -24.91 -28.89
C PRO A 704 -20.00 -24.75 -29.26
N GLU A 705 -19.44 -23.55 -29.09
CA GLU A 705 -18.04 -23.21 -29.43
C GLU A 705 -16.98 -23.85 -28.51
N GLU A 706 -17.37 -24.38 -27.35
CA GLU A 706 -16.43 -24.93 -26.39
C GLU A 706 -16.06 -26.39 -26.73
N GLN A 707 -14.78 -26.58 -27.07
CA GLN A 707 -14.16 -27.87 -27.35
C GLN A 707 -14.45 -28.92 -26.26
N ALA A 708 -15.06 -30.04 -26.64
CA ALA A 708 -15.40 -31.15 -25.73
C ALA A 708 -14.20 -31.68 -24.92
N ILE A 709 -12.98 -31.58 -25.47
CA ILE A 709 -11.73 -31.93 -24.77
C ILE A 709 -11.53 -31.10 -23.48
N LYS A 710 -11.88 -29.81 -23.48
CA LYS A 710 -11.76 -28.95 -22.29
C LYS A 710 -12.71 -29.40 -21.17
N ARG A 711 -13.95 -29.77 -21.54
CA ARG A 711 -14.93 -30.35 -20.60
C ARG A 711 -14.45 -31.70 -20.04
N PHE A 712 -13.87 -32.53 -20.90
CA PHE A 712 -13.27 -33.80 -20.48
C PHE A 712 -12.13 -33.59 -19.47
N VAL A 713 -11.23 -32.62 -19.68
CA VAL A 713 -10.20 -32.27 -18.68
C VAL A 713 -10.85 -31.82 -17.37
N ALA A 714 -11.79 -30.87 -17.42
CA ALA A 714 -12.47 -30.34 -16.24
C ALA A 714 -13.24 -31.40 -15.43
N ARG A 715 -13.77 -32.44 -16.09
CA ARG A 715 -14.45 -33.57 -15.43
C ARG A 715 -13.48 -34.54 -14.75
N ASN A 716 -12.26 -34.68 -15.27
CA ASN A 716 -11.25 -35.59 -14.73
C ASN A 716 -10.22 -34.89 -13.82
N SER A 717 -10.30 -33.57 -13.65
CA SER A 717 -9.47 -32.83 -12.70
C SER A 717 -10.07 -32.88 -11.28
N TYR A 718 -9.20 -32.95 -10.27
CA TYR A 718 -9.61 -32.97 -8.87
C TYR A 718 -8.80 -31.95 -8.06
N MET A 719 -9.45 -30.87 -7.61
CA MET A 719 -8.80 -29.75 -6.89
C MET A 719 -7.61 -29.19 -7.69
N ASP A 720 -6.37 -29.31 -7.20
CA ASP A 720 -5.13 -28.89 -7.89
C ASP A 720 -4.53 -29.96 -8.84
N LEU A 721 -5.12 -31.15 -8.87
CA LEU A 721 -4.65 -32.29 -9.66
C LEU A 721 -5.31 -32.32 -11.04
N ASP A 722 -4.67 -31.68 -12.02
CA ASP A 722 -4.82 -32.00 -13.44
C ASP A 722 -3.54 -32.68 -13.95
N LEU A 723 -3.73 -33.84 -14.58
CA LEU A 723 -2.69 -34.56 -15.32
C LEU A 723 -2.98 -34.59 -16.83
N VAL A 724 -4.24 -34.48 -17.25
CA VAL A 724 -4.65 -34.64 -18.66
C VAL A 724 -4.24 -33.42 -19.46
N GLY A 725 -4.46 -32.21 -18.93
CA GLY A 725 -3.98 -30.97 -19.53
C GLY A 725 -2.45 -30.97 -19.72
N PRO A 726 -1.64 -31.11 -18.66
CA PRO A 726 -0.18 -31.01 -18.77
C PRO A 726 0.52 -32.17 -19.46
N ARG A 727 0.04 -33.41 -19.30
CA ARG A 727 0.74 -34.60 -19.82
C ARG A 727 0.31 -34.96 -21.24
N ASP A 728 -0.99 -34.94 -21.50
CA ASP A 728 -1.56 -35.55 -22.71
C ASP A 728 -1.98 -34.48 -23.74
N LEU A 729 -2.29 -33.26 -23.30
CA LEU A 729 -2.61 -32.11 -24.17
C LEU A 729 -1.50 -31.05 -24.24
N GLY A 730 -0.41 -31.19 -23.46
CA GLY A 730 0.73 -30.27 -23.46
C GLY A 730 0.46 -28.86 -22.91
N VAL A 731 -0.64 -28.67 -22.17
CA VAL A 731 -1.00 -27.37 -21.55
C VAL A 731 -0.03 -27.07 -20.41
N GLN A 732 0.62 -25.90 -20.41
CA GLN A 732 1.55 -25.56 -19.33
C GLN A 732 0.86 -25.58 -17.95
N PRO A 733 1.37 -26.33 -16.96
CA PRO A 733 0.80 -26.34 -15.61
C PRO A 733 1.06 -24.99 -14.93
N MET A 734 0.08 -24.49 -14.16
CA MET A 734 0.14 -23.17 -13.51
C MET A 734 1.36 -22.96 -12.62
N ILE A 735 1.91 -24.04 -12.03
CA ILE A 735 3.18 -24.00 -11.28
C ILE A 735 4.13 -25.06 -11.84
N VAL A 736 5.05 -24.61 -12.69
CA VAL A 736 6.16 -25.43 -13.20
C VAL A 736 7.11 -25.78 -12.06
N GLY A 737 7.20 -27.07 -11.71
CA GLY A 737 8.15 -27.59 -10.72
C GLY A 737 7.75 -27.44 -9.24
N GLY A 738 6.55 -26.92 -8.93
CA GLY A 738 6.07 -26.79 -7.55
C GLY A 738 5.79 -28.14 -6.88
N SER A 739 5.90 -28.18 -5.54
CA SER A 739 5.45 -29.33 -4.75
C SER A 739 3.92 -29.42 -4.70
N ALA A 740 3.40 -30.53 -4.17
CA ALA A 740 1.96 -30.64 -3.92
C ALA A 740 1.47 -29.63 -2.85
N ALA A 741 2.32 -29.22 -1.91
CA ALA A 741 1.99 -28.17 -0.95
C ALA A 741 1.88 -26.81 -1.63
N ASP A 742 2.78 -26.48 -2.57
CA ASP A 742 2.75 -25.21 -3.30
C ASP A 742 1.49 -25.10 -4.17
N ARG A 743 1.11 -26.18 -4.88
CA ARG A 743 -0.14 -26.23 -5.65
C ARG A 743 -1.39 -26.14 -4.77
N ALA A 744 -1.45 -26.88 -3.67
CA ALA A 744 -2.59 -26.80 -2.74
C ALA A 744 -2.71 -25.40 -2.11
N VAL A 745 -1.59 -24.73 -1.81
CA VAL A 745 -1.57 -23.34 -1.33
C VAL A 745 -2.05 -22.35 -2.40
N GLU A 746 -1.73 -22.56 -3.68
CA GLU A 746 -2.21 -21.69 -4.76
C GLU A 746 -3.71 -21.92 -5.05
N ALA A 747 -4.16 -23.16 -5.12
CA ALA A 747 -5.59 -23.49 -5.27
C ALA A 747 -6.44 -22.94 -4.11
N ALA A 748 -5.89 -22.89 -2.88
CA ALA A 748 -6.54 -22.24 -1.75
C ALA A 748 -6.63 -20.71 -1.88
N LYS A 749 -5.70 -20.05 -2.61
CA LYS A 749 -5.81 -18.62 -2.96
C LYS A 749 -6.86 -18.39 -4.04
N GLU A 750 -6.98 -19.27 -5.04
CA GLU A 750 -8.04 -19.16 -6.05
C GLU A 750 -9.43 -19.29 -5.42
N GLY A 751 -9.63 -20.27 -4.54
CA GLY A 751 -10.88 -20.42 -3.78
C GLY A 751 -11.25 -19.21 -2.90
N THR A 752 -10.30 -18.30 -2.62
CA THR A 752 -10.52 -17.11 -1.79
C THR A 752 -10.35 -15.78 -2.52
N SER A 753 -10.00 -15.75 -3.82
CA SER A 753 -9.78 -14.49 -4.56
C SER A 753 -10.29 -14.48 -6.00
N ASP A 754 -11.48 -15.05 -6.21
CA ASP A 754 -12.34 -14.66 -7.34
C ASP A 754 -12.94 -13.27 -7.05
N GLU A 755 -12.21 -12.24 -7.52
CA GLU A 755 -12.45 -10.81 -7.44
C GLU A 755 -12.00 -10.22 -8.80
N GLY A 756 -12.72 -9.20 -9.31
CA GLY A 756 -12.92 -8.97 -10.75
C GLY A 756 -11.72 -8.62 -11.66
N PRO A 757 -11.99 -8.20 -12.93
CA PRO A 757 -11.01 -8.20 -14.03
C PRO A 757 -9.67 -7.46 -13.83
N ARG A 758 -9.56 -6.58 -12.82
CA ARG A 758 -8.40 -5.72 -12.52
C ARG A 758 -7.06 -6.45 -12.39
N ARG A 759 -7.03 -7.76 -12.09
CA ARG A 759 -5.78 -8.54 -11.99
C ARG A 759 -5.15 -8.93 -13.34
N ARG A 760 -5.94 -9.05 -14.43
CA ARG A 760 -5.42 -9.57 -15.72
C ARG A 760 -4.43 -8.61 -16.36
N THR A 761 -4.76 -7.32 -16.43
CA THR A 761 -3.92 -6.27 -17.04
C THR A 761 -2.52 -6.18 -16.41
N MET A 762 -2.38 -6.35 -15.10
CA MET A 762 -1.08 -6.30 -14.43
C MET A 762 -0.20 -7.53 -14.71
N GLN A 763 -0.80 -8.71 -14.89
CA GLN A 763 -0.07 -9.91 -15.35
C GLN A 763 0.33 -9.79 -16.82
N GLU A 764 -0.49 -9.14 -17.64
CA GLU A 764 -0.27 -8.90 -19.06
C GLU A 764 0.87 -7.88 -19.29
N MET A 765 0.87 -6.75 -18.57
CA MET A 765 2.01 -5.84 -18.51
C MET A 765 3.31 -6.53 -18.07
N LYS A 766 3.22 -7.46 -17.11
CA LYS A 766 4.39 -8.22 -16.63
C LYS A 766 4.92 -9.25 -17.64
N ARG A 767 4.07 -9.76 -18.56
CA ARG A 767 4.51 -10.55 -19.71
C ARG A 767 5.19 -9.67 -20.76
N LEU A 768 4.54 -8.58 -21.16
CA LEU A 768 5.08 -7.64 -22.15
C LEU A 768 6.46 -7.09 -21.74
N ALA A 769 6.67 -6.79 -20.45
CA ALA A 769 7.97 -6.35 -19.92
C ALA A 769 9.04 -7.47 -19.82
N ALA A 770 8.65 -8.75 -19.90
CA ALA A 770 9.58 -9.88 -19.96
C ALA A 770 9.97 -10.20 -21.40
N ASP A 771 9.00 -10.15 -22.33
CA ASP A 771 9.21 -10.39 -23.76
C ASP A 771 10.05 -9.26 -24.40
N SER A 772 9.94 -8.02 -23.90
CA SER A 772 10.77 -6.88 -24.34
C SER A 772 12.25 -6.95 -23.97
N ALA A 773 12.70 -8.02 -23.31
CA ALA A 773 14.07 -8.18 -22.82
C ALA A 773 14.92 -9.22 -23.62
N GLN A 774 14.41 -9.71 -24.76
CA GLN A 774 15.06 -10.81 -25.52
C GLN A 774 15.10 -10.62 -27.04
N ASP A 775 15.59 -9.47 -27.55
CA ASP A 775 16.47 -9.51 -28.72
C ASP A 775 17.42 -8.30 -28.81
N ASP A 776 18.72 -8.59 -28.97
CA ASP A 776 19.72 -7.73 -29.63
C ASP A 776 21.08 -8.48 -29.72
N THR A 777 21.20 -9.42 -30.65
CA THR A 777 22.40 -10.28 -30.79
C THR A 777 23.25 -9.91 -32.01
N PHE A 778 24.35 -9.16 -31.84
CA PHE A 778 25.53 -9.17 -32.75
C PHE A 778 26.78 -8.49 -32.12
N GLY A 779 28.00 -8.78 -32.62
CA GLY A 779 29.14 -7.85 -32.49
C GLY A 779 30.39 -8.23 -31.65
N ASN A 780 30.81 -9.51 -31.63
CA ASN A 780 32.05 -9.96 -30.96
C ASN A 780 33.33 -9.14 -31.27
N TRP A 781 34.02 -8.62 -30.23
CA TRP A 781 35.46 -8.26 -30.25
C TRP A 781 36.13 -8.61 -28.91
N ALA A 782 37.43 -8.92 -28.95
CA ALA A 782 38.08 -9.74 -27.92
C ALA A 782 38.92 -8.98 -26.86
N ARG A 783 39.16 -9.65 -25.72
CA ARG A 783 40.37 -9.47 -24.89
C ARG A 783 40.95 -10.81 -24.43
N PRO A 784 42.27 -10.92 -24.13
CA PRO A 784 42.99 -12.19 -24.16
C PRO A 784 43.21 -12.82 -22.76
N GLY A 785 43.66 -14.09 -22.77
CA GLY A 785 44.35 -14.72 -21.62
C GLY A 785 45.72 -14.07 -21.33
N VAL A 786 46.54 -14.55 -20.40
CA VAL A 786 46.84 -15.96 -20.07
C VAL A 786 47.09 -16.13 -18.55
N ALA A 787 46.98 -17.37 -18.07
CA ALA A 787 47.14 -17.75 -16.67
C ALA A 787 48.58 -17.67 -16.13
N SER A 788 48.71 -17.69 -14.80
CA SER A 788 49.76 -18.49 -14.17
C SER A 788 49.29 -19.03 -12.82
N ALA A 789 49.54 -20.33 -12.62
CA ALA A 789 49.55 -20.99 -11.32
C ALA A 789 51.00 -21.48 -11.07
N ALA A 790 51.46 -21.88 -9.88
CA ALA A 790 50.73 -22.24 -8.67
C ALA A 790 51.66 -22.15 -7.43
N ALA A 791 51.10 -22.60 -6.29
CA ALA A 791 51.77 -23.29 -5.18
C ALA A 791 52.47 -22.49 -4.06
N ALA A 792 52.08 -22.86 -2.83
CA ALA A 792 52.82 -22.85 -1.57
C ALA A 792 53.24 -21.48 -0.96
N SER A 793 53.32 -21.31 0.37
CA SER A 793 52.74 -22.00 1.54
C SER A 793 53.08 -21.15 2.78
N LEU A 794 52.63 -21.56 3.98
CA LEU A 794 52.80 -20.92 5.29
C LEU A 794 51.92 -19.67 5.50
N GLY A 795 51.27 -19.48 6.66
CA GLY A 795 51.09 -20.40 7.79
C GLY A 795 50.84 -19.67 9.11
N GLY A 796 50.25 -20.37 10.09
CA GLY A 796 50.22 -19.92 11.50
C GLY A 796 48.85 -19.53 12.06
N GLY A 797 48.00 -20.51 12.36
CA GLY A 797 46.80 -20.32 13.20
C GLY A 797 46.53 -21.46 14.21
N PRO A 798 47.35 -21.64 15.26
CA PRO A 798 47.07 -22.53 16.39
C PRO A 798 46.75 -21.75 17.70
N PRO A 799 46.35 -22.41 18.81
CA PRO A 799 46.01 -23.83 19.00
C PRO A 799 44.58 -24.06 19.57
N THR A 800 44.21 -25.33 19.75
CA THR A 800 42.93 -25.76 20.34
C THR A 800 43.09 -26.44 21.72
N LYS A 801 42.02 -26.43 22.53
CA LYS A 801 41.67 -27.37 23.62
C LYS A 801 40.19 -27.08 23.99
N LYS A 802 39.17 -27.90 23.73
CA LYS A 802 38.90 -29.33 24.03
C LYS A 802 38.81 -29.65 25.52
N PHE A 803 37.60 -29.87 26.04
CA PHE A 803 37.16 -30.84 27.08
C PHE A 803 35.61 -30.66 27.24
N LYS A 804 34.74 -31.63 27.57
CA LYS A 804 34.74 -33.10 27.35
C LYS A 804 33.33 -33.67 27.65
N ARG A 805 32.74 -34.34 26.65
CA ARG A 805 32.03 -35.65 26.70
C ARG A 805 31.62 -36.21 28.07
N ASP A 806 30.35 -36.63 28.17
CA ASP A 806 29.96 -37.97 28.63
C ASP A 806 28.72 -38.43 27.81
N SER A 807 28.49 -39.68 27.35
CA SER A 807 28.81 -41.07 27.76
C SER A 807 27.50 -41.78 28.20
N ALA A 808 27.20 -43.03 27.85
CA ALA A 808 27.86 -43.95 26.92
C ALA A 808 26.91 -45.11 26.51
N SER A 809 27.24 -45.81 25.41
CA SER A 809 26.87 -47.24 25.23
C SER A 809 27.87 -48.14 25.98
N PRO A 810 27.55 -49.42 26.18
CA PRO A 810 28.57 -50.45 26.05
C PRO A 810 28.17 -51.59 25.10
N ALA A 811 29.17 -52.17 24.44
CA ALA A 811 29.07 -53.46 23.76
C ALA A 811 29.19 -54.62 24.77
N PRO A 812 29.29 -55.87 24.29
CA PRO A 812 30.66 -56.39 24.20
C PRO A 812 30.98 -57.10 22.88
N SER A 813 32.28 -57.28 22.63
CA SER A 813 32.82 -58.04 21.51
C SER A 813 33.53 -59.32 21.98
N SER A 814 33.05 -60.47 21.51
CA SER A 814 33.79 -61.73 21.39
C SER A 814 33.12 -62.54 20.26
N GLY A 815 33.80 -63.38 19.49
CA GLY A 815 35.22 -63.71 19.50
C GLY A 815 35.45 -65.12 18.94
N GLY A 816 35.66 -65.25 17.63
CA GLY A 816 36.24 -66.46 17.01
C GLY A 816 35.28 -67.58 16.57
N ALA A 817 34.73 -67.45 15.35
CA ALA A 817 34.49 -68.56 14.40
C ALA A 817 34.45 -67.99 12.97
N GLY A 818 35.01 -68.69 11.96
CA GLY A 818 35.15 -68.21 10.56
C GLY A 818 34.04 -68.69 9.61
N GLY A 819 34.01 -68.37 8.31
CA GLY A 819 34.87 -67.55 7.41
C GLY A 819 34.01 -66.92 6.28
N GLY A 820 34.44 -66.07 5.33
CA GLY A 820 35.57 -66.17 4.38
C GLY A 820 35.20 -67.08 3.18
N PHE A 821 35.30 -66.77 1.88
CA PHE A 821 35.82 -65.64 1.05
C PHE A 821 35.14 -65.71 -0.37
N GLY A 822 35.25 -64.79 -1.36
CA GLY A 822 35.82 -63.43 -1.43
C GLY A 822 36.29 -62.97 -2.84
N LYS A 823 35.49 -62.12 -3.54
CA LYS A 823 35.75 -61.31 -4.77
C LYS A 823 35.94 -61.98 -6.17
N GLY A 824 35.08 -61.54 -7.12
CA GLY A 824 35.42 -61.22 -8.54
C GLY A 824 35.54 -62.36 -9.57
N PRO A 825 35.56 -62.07 -10.90
CA PRO A 825 35.54 -60.77 -11.60
C PRO A 825 34.24 -60.50 -12.42
N ALA A 826 34.21 -59.39 -13.20
CA ALA A 826 33.12 -59.00 -14.11
C ALA A 826 33.25 -59.63 -15.52
N PRO A 827 32.18 -59.61 -16.36
CA PRO A 827 32.18 -58.70 -17.52
C PRO A 827 30.79 -58.04 -17.78
N PRO A 828 30.24 -57.77 -19.01
CA PRO A 828 29.82 -56.41 -19.35
C PRO A 828 28.36 -56.24 -19.84
N SER A 829 28.06 -55.05 -20.36
CA SER A 829 26.78 -54.62 -20.94
C SER A 829 26.32 -55.40 -22.18
N SER A 830 25.01 -55.67 -22.29
CA SER A 830 24.18 -55.29 -23.45
C SER A 830 22.68 -55.61 -23.29
N GLN A 831 21.87 -54.89 -24.08
CA GLN A 831 20.62 -55.26 -24.76
C GLN A 831 19.83 -56.51 -24.33
N ALA A 832 18.53 -56.29 -24.08
CA ALA A 832 17.38 -57.16 -24.41
C ALA A 832 17.50 -58.69 -24.21
N ALA A 833 17.02 -59.19 -23.07
CA ALA A 833 16.56 -60.57 -22.91
C ALA A 833 15.40 -60.67 -21.90
N SER A 834 14.59 -61.71 -22.05
CA SER A 834 13.41 -62.07 -21.28
C SER A 834 13.58 -62.12 -19.76
N GLN A 835 12.55 -61.70 -19.03
CA GLN A 835 12.26 -62.32 -17.72
C GLN A 835 11.77 -63.75 -18.00
N THR A 836 12.29 -64.73 -17.27
CA THR A 836 11.95 -66.14 -17.49
C THR A 836 10.52 -66.42 -17.07
N ALA A 837 9.62 -66.57 -18.04
CA ALA A 837 8.39 -67.32 -17.82
C ALA A 837 8.77 -68.71 -17.28
N THR A 838 8.02 -69.20 -16.30
CA THR A 838 8.09 -70.63 -15.95
C THR A 838 7.36 -71.38 -17.06
N GLU A 839 8.11 -71.84 -18.06
CA GLU A 839 7.58 -72.58 -19.20
C GLU A 839 6.91 -73.86 -18.72
N TYR A 840 5.58 -73.81 -18.54
CA TYR A 840 4.76 -75.00 -18.44
C TYR A 840 4.97 -75.84 -19.72
N PRO A 841 5.02 -77.18 -19.66
CA PRO A 841 5.18 -78.01 -20.84
C PRO A 841 4.11 -77.68 -21.89
N ASP A 842 4.42 -77.75 -23.19
CA ASP A 842 3.49 -77.38 -24.29
C ASP A 842 2.08 -77.96 -24.14
N ALA A 843 1.96 -79.21 -23.68
CA ALA A 843 0.67 -79.86 -23.43
C ALA A 843 -0.18 -79.16 -22.36
N VAL A 844 0.44 -78.51 -21.37
CA VAL A 844 -0.22 -77.69 -20.34
C VAL A 844 -0.55 -76.30 -20.90
N LEU A 845 0.32 -75.70 -21.72
CA LEU A 845 0.03 -74.42 -22.38
C LEU A 845 -1.16 -74.55 -23.33
N VAL A 846 -1.17 -75.57 -24.19
CA VAL A 846 -2.30 -75.89 -25.09
C VAL A 846 -3.58 -76.20 -24.30
N PHE A 847 -3.47 -76.88 -23.14
CA PHE A 847 -4.62 -77.09 -22.27
C PHE A 847 -5.14 -75.78 -21.65
N MET A 848 -4.25 -74.86 -21.25
CA MET A 848 -4.63 -73.54 -20.75
C MET A 848 -5.25 -72.65 -21.84
N GLU A 849 -4.81 -72.74 -23.10
CA GLU A 849 -5.45 -72.07 -24.24
C GLU A 849 -6.85 -72.62 -24.57
N MET A 850 -7.14 -73.88 -24.22
CA MET A 850 -8.47 -74.48 -24.37
C MET A 850 -9.44 -74.16 -23.23
N LEU A 851 -8.99 -73.52 -22.15
CA LEU A 851 -9.84 -73.12 -21.02
C LEU A 851 -10.40 -71.70 -21.21
N PRO A 852 -11.64 -71.41 -20.76
CA PRO A 852 -12.13 -70.05 -20.66
C PRO A 852 -11.24 -69.17 -19.77
N SER A 853 -11.24 -67.85 -20.04
CA SER A 853 -10.53 -66.87 -19.20
C SER A 853 -10.95 -67.03 -17.72
N ALA A 854 -9.99 -66.97 -16.80
CA ALA A 854 -10.23 -67.18 -15.36
C ALA A 854 -11.32 -66.28 -14.76
N ASN A 855 -11.57 -65.11 -15.37
CA ASN A 855 -12.63 -64.18 -14.98
C ASN A 855 -14.07 -64.71 -15.25
N LEU A 856 -14.20 -65.86 -15.91
CA LEU A 856 -15.47 -66.52 -16.27
C LEU A 856 -15.72 -67.81 -15.48
N PHE A 857 -14.87 -68.16 -14.51
CA PHE A 857 -15.05 -69.35 -13.67
C PHE A 857 -15.90 -69.03 -12.44
N ASP A 858 -17.06 -69.68 -12.33
CA ASP A 858 -18.05 -69.50 -11.25
C ASP A 858 -18.02 -70.63 -10.19
N GLY A 859 -17.13 -71.62 -10.37
CA GLY A 859 -16.98 -72.76 -9.47
C GLY A 859 -16.20 -72.44 -8.17
N PRO A 860 -16.17 -73.40 -7.21
CA PRO A 860 -15.40 -73.24 -5.98
C PRO A 860 -13.90 -73.16 -6.25
N VAL A 861 -13.25 -72.09 -5.79
CA VAL A 861 -11.81 -71.89 -5.91
C VAL A 861 -11.08 -72.73 -4.85
N PHE A 862 -10.47 -73.83 -5.29
CA PHE A 862 -9.62 -74.67 -4.44
C PHE A 862 -8.26 -74.01 -4.17
N LYS A 863 -7.68 -74.27 -3.00
CA LYS A 863 -6.31 -73.82 -2.69
C LYS A 863 -5.29 -74.66 -3.45
N PRO A 864 -4.28 -74.06 -4.13
CA PRO A 864 -3.26 -74.81 -4.83
C PRO A 864 -2.45 -75.75 -3.93
N GLU A 865 -2.15 -75.33 -2.69
CA GLU A 865 -1.36 -76.11 -1.73
C GLU A 865 -2.03 -77.46 -1.40
N ASP A 866 -3.32 -77.43 -1.10
CA ASP A 866 -4.10 -78.62 -0.72
C ASP A 866 -4.13 -79.65 -1.88
N ILE A 867 -4.25 -79.18 -3.13
CA ILE A 867 -4.17 -80.03 -4.34
C ILE A 867 -2.75 -80.59 -4.52
N MET A 868 -1.73 -79.77 -4.33
CA MET A 868 -0.33 -80.19 -4.49
C MET A 868 0.07 -81.24 -3.43
N ASP A 869 -0.40 -81.13 -2.20
CA ASP A 869 -0.16 -82.14 -1.17
C ASP A 869 -0.97 -83.43 -1.40
N CYS A 870 -2.21 -83.33 -1.89
CA CYS A 870 -2.93 -84.51 -2.39
C CYS A 870 -2.13 -85.21 -3.52
N LEU A 871 -1.63 -84.48 -4.51
CA LEU A 871 -0.83 -85.04 -5.61
C LEU A 871 0.51 -85.62 -5.14
N ARG A 872 1.19 -85.00 -4.17
CA ARG A 872 2.41 -85.54 -3.53
C ARG A 872 2.15 -86.83 -2.75
N SER A 873 0.97 -86.96 -2.14
CA SER A 873 0.56 -88.17 -1.39
C SER A 873 0.11 -89.33 -2.31
N ALA A 874 -0.22 -89.04 -3.57
CA ALA A 874 -0.68 -90.03 -4.54
C ALA A 874 0.50 -90.77 -5.20
N ASN A 875 0.61 -92.07 -4.95
CA ASN A 875 1.70 -92.91 -5.49
C ASN A 875 1.48 -93.26 -6.98
N VAL A 876 1.76 -92.31 -7.88
CA VAL A 876 1.67 -92.47 -9.34
C VAL A 876 2.90 -93.23 -9.89
N PRO A 877 2.75 -94.35 -10.61
CA PRO A 877 3.90 -95.08 -11.18
C PRO A 877 4.49 -94.39 -12.41
N MET A 878 5.81 -94.11 -12.39
CA MET A 878 6.56 -93.60 -13.55
C MET A 878 7.30 -94.74 -14.29
N PRO A 879 7.00 -95.04 -15.57
CA PRO A 879 7.59 -96.18 -16.27
C PRO A 879 9.03 -95.96 -16.81
N GLY A 880 9.99 -96.70 -16.24
CA GLY A 880 11.01 -97.45 -16.99
C GLY A 880 12.03 -96.72 -17.87
N MET A 881 13.18 -96.33 -17.31
CA MET A 881 14.42 -96.08 -18.06
C MET A 881 15.43 -97.22 -17.80
N GLY A 882 15.73 -98.04 -18.81
CA GLY A 882 16.33 -99.37 -18.63
C GLY A 882 17.75 -99.57 -19.18
N GLY A 883 18.76 -99.53 -18.30
CA GLY A 883 20.14 -99.98 -18.57
C GLY A 883 21.05 -98.97 -19.27
N ARG A 884 22.37 -98.94 -19.05
CA ARG A 884 23.24 -99.75 -18.17
C ARG A 884 24.24 -98.86 -17.41
N ARG A 885 24.65 -99.27 -16.20
CA ARG A 885 25.83 -98.72 -15.50
C ARG A 885 27.13 -99.10 -16.24
N PRO A 886 28.19 -98.29 -16.13
CA PRO A 886 29.32 -98.66 -15.26
C PRO A 886 29.51 -97.76 -14.02
N ALA A 887 30.56 -98.05 -13.25
CA ALA A 887 31.01 -97.32 -12.05
C ALA A 887 31.97 -96.15 -12.41
N PRO A 888 32.29 -95.20 -11.48
CA PRO A 888 32.98 -93.95 -11.82
C PRO A 888 34.48 -94.12 -12.10
N PRO A 889 35.08 -93.17 -12.84
CA PRO A 889 35.88 -92.12 -12.18
C PRO A 889 35.38 -90.69 -12.51
N GLY A 890 36.02 -89.66 -11.95
CA GLY A 890 35.59 -88.25 -12.05
C GLY A 890 36.34 -87.39 -13.07
N GLN A 891 36.01 -86.08 -13.08
CA GLN A 891 36.59 -84.97 -13.91
C GLN A 891 36.31 -85.11 -15.44
N GLN A 892 35.90 -84.12 -16.25
CA GLN A 892 35.89 -82.64 -16.15
C GLN A 892 35.44 -82.00 -17.51
N TYR A 893 34.74 -80.86 -17.48
CA TYR A 893 34.44 -79.87 -18.57
C TYR A 893 33.70 -80.24 -19.90
N GLY A 894 32.80 -79.32 -20.32
CA GLY A 894 32.30 -79.12 -21.71
C GLY A 894 31.09 -79.96 -22.17
N GLY A 895 30.25 -79.55 -23.14
CA GLY A 895 30.09 -78.21 -23.74
C GLY A 895 29.64 -78.16 -25.22
N GLY A 896 28.37 -77.84 -25.50
CA GLY A 896 27.91 -77.15 -26.73
C GLY A 896 27.39 -77.95 -27.95
N GLY A 897 26.27 -77.49 -28.53
CA GLY A 897 25.78 -77.76 -29.91
C GLY A 897 25.05 -79.09 -30.18
N GLY A 898 24.04 -79.21 -31.07
CA GLY A 898 23.20 -78.17 -31.73
C GLY A 898 22.96 -78.37 -33.24
N ALA A 899 21.81 -78.93 -33.67
CA ALA A 899 21.23 -78.87 -35.04
C ALA A 899 19.87 -79.61 -35.13
N GLY A 900 19.04 -79.34 -36.17
CA GLY A 900 17.96 -80.26 -36.61
C GLY A 900 16.64 -79.61 -37.10
N ARG A 901 16.39 -79.55 -38.42
CA ARG A 901 15.22 -78.89 -39.06
C ARG A 901 14.04 -79.81 -39.41
N GLY A 902 12.81 -79.26 -39.36
CA GLY A 902 11.70 -79.54 -40.30
C GLY A 902 10.75 -80.72 -39.96
N ARG A 903 9.58 -80.88 -40.60
CA ARG A 903 8.86 -80.12 -41.67
C ARG A 903 7.43 -80.70 -41.82
N PHE A 904 6.39 -79.89 -42.13
CA PHE A 904 5.21 -80.17 -43.02
C PHE A 904 4.23 -78.97 -42.88
N MET A 905 4.00 -78.15 -43.92
CA MET A 905 2.89 -78.23 -44.90
C MET A 905 1.48 -78.35 -44.28
N ARG A 906 0.69 -77.27 -44.38
CA ARG A 906 -0.06 -77.02 -45.62
C ARG A 906 -0.05 -75.54 -45.97
#